data_AF-A0A9D1WEI7-F1
#
_entry.id   AF-A0A9D1WEI7-F1
#
_cell.length_a   1.000
_cell.length_b   1.000
_cell.length_c   1.000
_cell.angle_alpha   90.00
_cell.angle_beta   90.00
_cell.angle_gamma   90.00
#
_symmetry.space_group_name_H-M   'P 1'
#
loop_
_entity.id
_entity.type
_entity.pdbx_description
1 polymer ?
#
loop_
_entity_poly.entity_id
_entity_poly.type
_entity_poly.pdbx_seq_one_letter_code
_entity_poly.pdbx_strand_id
1 'polypeptide(L)'
;MLLMGMLYFCQFLHDRVLQVRQVQRLILAISLLSCSNSVWALPLSNSLAVGTSWEAGRLDYVYGGSEVAAFVNTPEQIQLQLVLCAKNEAAPYRFSVLLPRSTDASGIIPVKLMVDGVTTSLYAEILNNSLEFQVGANFLITLPESPTLEMEFNAADAKYLQIPEHVSFSMERAHSALDQVAKSCTILCREQGFACSKSLIAGMLWPHQGFNTMESLIAIRTHGERAHDSSAGDAASGDAASGDATASGDADAEDDPTVKLSQELGVSPDEVVDIDRFCLQWSNGALHARSALSGTPSGLISTIHQGQKLPHFVPTAKCKKALELVYARTGADALSFLHQLFHQSNGFYQQYVQLWNGVVRDTAHWQQQQPEPEINDFDYYLALFSLFSDTPISQYPQSYYDILKLREDPSSFIYAIDNRYELETVKYYSVLSRRVHMSLSLNRNISKALSMWQQFYQDFSMSLPPIAKAQALRPLIYRQMLMRVWRLAGHPESLRLRPQYNFTQGTGGKPRTNELLEARCSIFEGSNGDQFFFASSECVQSIASDIRRQGLLNDDLRQVLLNWDAFAKAWRQSDFFSQNDQDDMGEHLRSGLSLTLLSLYKTYGFGDYFLLRKCLSTRDSDICAYDAYKNQNLYSRELRKNIADLSLVAGKEARALSDLSKLWERYYESLCTYTNNLAQSGKIPRWRASFVQAVATTSQSESVLQALFTLQHQLVRDAVSGGQDSEQESEDMSSEERDAAESLSAAAITGED
;
A
#
# COMPACT_ATOMS: atom_id res chain seq x y z
N MET A 1 24.63 38.98 34.02
CA MET A 1 24.00 39.01 32.68
C MET A 1 22.92 37.94 32.48
N LEU A 2 22.96 36.78 33.14
CA LEU A 2 21.86 35.80 33.09
C LEU A 2 20.62 36.15 33.96
N LEU A 3 20.77 36.97 35.01
CA LEU A 3 19.63 37.43 35.81
C LEU A 3 18.82 38.57 35.17
N MET A 4 19.41 39.35 34.26
CA MET A 4 18.72 40.42 33.52
C MET A 4 17.83 39.86 32.39
N GLY A 5 18.16 38.67 31.86
CA GLY A 5 17.35 38.00 30.84
C GLY A 5 16.06 37.38 31.39
N MET A 6 16.05 36.91 32.64
CA MET A 6 14.83 36.34 33.25
C MET A 6 13.82 37.41 33.69
N LEU A 7 14.27 38.61 34.05
CA LEU A 7 13.37 39.71 34.39
C LEU A 7 12.62 40.26 33.16
N TYR A 8 13.27 40.30 31.98
CA TYR A 8 12.60 40.70 30.74
C TYR A 8 11.56 39.67 30.26
N PHE A 9 11.81 38.38 30.48
CA PHE A 9 10.87 37.32 30.09
C PHE A 9 9.63 37.26 31.00
N CYS A 10 9.79 37.49 32.30
CA CYS A 10 8.66 37.58 33.24
C CYS A 10 7.82 38.85 33.02
N GLN A 11 8.41 39.97 32.60
CA GLN A 11 7.68 41.20 32.32
C GLN A 11 6.91 41.13 30.99
N PHE A 12 7.46 40.42 29.99
CA PHE A 12 6.77 40.13 28.72
C PHE A 12 5.56 39.18 28.90
N LEU A 13 5.66 38.22 29.83
CA LEU A 13 4.54 37.35 30.19
C LEU A 13 3.47 38.08 31.04
N HIS A 14 3.85 39.10 31.82
CA HIS A 14 2.89 39.86 32.61
C HIS A 14 2.01 40.79 31.75
N ASP A 15 2.57 41.42 30.72
CA ASP A 15 1.83 42.31 29.81
C ASP A 15 0.86 41.55 28.88
N ARG A 16 1.19 40.31 28.48
CA ARG A 16 0.27 39.43 27.72
C ARG A 16 -0.90 38.91 28.57
N VAL A 17 -0.70 38.72 29.87
CA VAL A 17 -1.75 38.28 30.80
C VAL A 17 -2.71 39.43 31.17
N LEU A 18 -2.28 40.69 31.06
CA LEU A 18 -3.13 41.87 31.28
C LEU A 18 -4.03 42.21 30.07
N GLN A 19 -3.61 41.93 28.83
CA GLN A 19 -4.47 42.09 27.65
C GLN A 19 -5.58 41.02 27.55
N VAL A 20 -5.32 39.79 28.01
CA VAL A 20 -6.34 38.72 28.03
C VAL A 20 -7.40 38.97 29.12
N ARG A 21 -7.04 39.64 30.22
CA ARG A 21 -7.97 39.99 31.31
C ARG A 21 -8.91 41.16 31.02
N GLN A 22 -8.64 42.00 30.01
CA GLN A 22 -9.59 43.05 29.58
C GLN A 22 -10.67 42.50 28.63
N VAL A 23 -10.38 41.47 27.83
CA VAL A 23 -11.39 40.81 26.97
C VAL A 23 -12.32 39.90 27.80
N GLN A 24 -11.81 39.24 28.85
CA GLN A 24 -12.62 38.43 29.78
C GLN A 24 -13.55 39.25 30.69
N ARG A 25 -13.31 40.55 30.89
CA ARG A 25 -14.23 41.42 31.67
C ARG A 25 -15.38 42.01 30.85
N LEU A 26 -15.29 42.00 29.52
CA LEU A 26 -16.40 42.39 28.64
C LEU A 26 -17.40 41.23 28.46
N ILE A 27 -16.92 39.98 28.51
CA ILE A 27 -17.76 38.78 28.36
C ILE A 27 -18.48 38.43 29.70
N LEU A 28 -17.86 38.71 30.85
CA LEU A 28 -18.48 38.44 32.17
C LEU A 28 -19.63 39.39 32.57
N ALA A 29 -19.82 40.52 31.87
CA ALA A 29 -20.90 41.47 32.16
C ALA A 29 -22.23 41.12 31.45
N ILE A 30 -22.20 40.20 30.48
CA ILE A 30 -23.41 39.76 29.75
C ILE A 30 -24.00 38.48 30.36
N SER A 31 -23.22 37.73 31.15
CA SER A 31 -23.61 36.44 31.73
C SER A 31 -24.07 36.49 33.20
N LEU A 32 -24.42 37.66 33.75
CA LEU A 32 -24.93 37.82 35.13
C LEU A 32 -26.42 38.23 35.22
N LEU A 33 -27.19 38.02 34.14
CA LEU A 33 -28.64 38.22 34.12
C LEU A 33 -29.35 36.98 33.57
N SER A 34 -29.16 35.81 34.20
CA SER A 34 -30.11 34.67 34.16
C SER A 34 -29.55 33.43 34.88
N CYS A 35 -29.52 33.46 36.21
CA CYS A 35 -29.54 32.23 37.00
C CYS A 35 -30.89 32.15 37.72
N SER A 36 -31.84 31.39 37.17
CA SER A 36 -32.89 30.74 37.96
C SER A 36 -33.49 29.56 37.19
N ASN A 37 -33.15 28.35 37.65
CA ASN A 37 -33.97 27.14 37.73
C ASN A 37 -34.64 26.51 36.49
N SER A 38 -34.39 25.20 36.41
CA SER A 38 -35.26 24.10 35.95
C SER A 38 -35.43 23.83 34.46
N VAL A 39 -34.84 22.69 34.04
CA VAL A 39 -35.48 21.58 33.30
C VAL A 39 -36.56 22.01 32.32
N TRP A 40 -36.22 22.31 31.07
CA TRP A 40 -37.05 22.05 29.88
C TRP A 40 -36.12 22.03 28.66
N ALA A 41 -36.00 20.88 28.00
CA ALA A 41 -35.66 20.85 26.59
C ALA A 41 -36.77 21.61 25.86
N LEU A 42 -36.46 22.78 25.30
CA LEU A 42 -37.41 23.49 24.46
C LEU A 42 -37.33 22.90 23.04
N PRO A 43 -38.47 22.46 22.47
CA PRO A 43 -38.55 22.00 21.11
C PRO A 43 -38.57 23.21 20.18
N LEU A 44 -37.70 23.23 19.17
CA LEU A 44 -37.90 24.09 18.01
C LEU A 44 -38.98 23.44 17.13
N SER A 45 -40.24 23.64 17.51
CA SER A 45 -41.38 23.46 16.62
C SER A 45 -41.50 24.70 15.73
N ASN A 46 -40.91 24.64 14.55
CA ASN A 46 -41.46 25.32 13.37
C ASN A 46 -42.06 24.24 12.48
N SER A 47 -43.37 24.06 12.61
CA SER A 47 -44.20 23.32 11.67
C SER A 47 -44.27 24.11 10.36
N LEU A 48 -43.35 23.82 9.46
CA LEU A 48 -43.48 24.02 8.02
C LEU A 48 -43.11 22.68 7.39
N ALA A 49 -43.94 22.19 6.47
CA ALA A 49 -43.86 20.88 5.84
C ALA A 49 -42.42 20.35 5.71
N VAL A 50 -42.07 19.36 6.54
CA VAL A 50 -40.75 18.73 6.55
C VAL A 50 -40.64 17.93 5.26
N GLY A 51 -40.00 18.52 4.26
CA GLY A 51 -39.50 17.77 3.12
C GLY A 51 -38.48 16.76 3.64
N THR A 52 -38.57 15.52 3.17
CA THR A 52 -37.56 14.46 3.34
C THR A 52 -36.32 14.84 2.54
N SER A 53 -35.60 15.88 2.95
CA SER A 53 -34.39 16.37 2.29
C SER A 53 -33.16 16.04 3.11
N TRP A 54 -32.07 15.74 2.43
CA TRP A 54 -30.76 15.56 3.06
C TRP A 54 -30.25 16.87 3.67
N GLU A 55 -29.66 16.75 4.85
CA GLU A 55 -29.02 17.82 5.60
C GLU A 55 -27.55 17.48 5.87
N ALA A 56 -26.72 18.49 6.08
CA ALA A 56 -25.30 18.37 6.38
C ALA A 56 -24.98 19.13 7.67
N GLY A 57 -24.17 18.54 8.56
CA GLY A 57 -23.88 19.16 9.85
C GLY A 57 -22.64 18.59 10.54
N ARG A 58 -22.16 19.36 11.52
CA ARG A 58 -21.12 18.95 12.46
C ARG A 58 -21.75 18.66 13.81
N LEU A 59 -21.39 17.52 14.39
CA LEU A 59 -21.79 17.08 15.72
C LEU A 59 -20.57 17.16 16.63
N ASP A 60 -20.66 17.89 17.73
CA ASP A 60 -19.60 17.99 18.74
C ASP A 60 -20.08 17.34 20.04
N TYR A 61 -19.29 16.41 20.57
CA TYR A 61 -19.60 15.65 21.78
C TYR A 61 -18.91 16.22 23.02
N VAL A 62 -19.53 16.01 24.18
CA VAL A 62 -19.07 16.56 25.47
C VAL A 62 -17.68 16.02 25.87
N TYR A 63 -17.32 14.81 25.45
CA TYR A 63 -15.99 14.23 25.69
C TYR A 63 -14.91 14.75 24.74
N GLY A 64 -15.21 15.73 23.87
CA GLY A 64 -14.27 16.31 22.92
C GLY A 64 -14.15 15.56 21.60
N GLY A 65 -15.06 14.62 21.33
CA GLY A 65 -15.26 14.01 20.01
C GLY A 65 -16.01 14.94 19.06
N SER A 66 -15.77 14.81 17.77
CA SER A 66 -16.49 15.58 16.74
C SER A 66 -16.70 14.73 15.48
N GLU A 67 -17.83 14.90 14.82
CA GLU A 67 -18.17 14.23 13.57
C GLU A 67 -18.74 15.22 12.56
N VAL A 68 -18.52 14.96 11.28
CA VAL A 68 -19.18 15.70 10.20
C VAL A 68 -19.97 14.72 9.35
N ALA A 69 -21.28 14.95 9.29
CA ALA A 69 -22.23 14.00 8.77
C ALA A 69 -23.23 14.63 7.80
N ALA A 70 -23.69 13.83 6.85
CA ALA A 70 -24.92 14.07 6.11
C ALA A 70 -26.00 13.13 6.64
N PHE A 71 -27.25 13.58 6.70
CA PHE A 71 -28.34 12.75 7.19
C PHE A 71 -29.67 13.06 6.50
N VAL A 72 -30.58 12.09 6.54
CA VAL A 72 -31.96 12.24 6.06
C VAL A 72 -32.90 11.50 7.02
N ASN A 73 -34.04 12.12 7.29
CA ASN A 73 -35.06 11.55 8.18
C ASN A 73 -36.24 11.00 7.37
N THR A 74 -36.74 9.85 7.81
CA THR A 74 -38.04 9.32 7.37
C THR A 74 -39.19 9.99 8.13
N PRO A 75 -40.44 9.89 7.62
CA PRO A 75 -41.63 10.33 8.37
C PRO A 75 -41.74 9.71 9.77
N GLU A 76 -41.24 8.48 9.94
CA GLU A 76 -41.23 7.73 11.20
C GLU A 76 -40.11 8.15 12.17
N GLN A 77 -39.38 9.24 11.87
CA GLN A 77 -38.24 9.75 12.65
C GLN A 77 -37.05 8.76 12.74
N ILE A 78 -36.96 7.82 11.82
CA ILE A 78 -35.75 7.01 11.60
C ILE A 78 -34.80 7.84 10.75
N GLN A 79 -33.56 8.03 11.22
CA GLN A 79 -32.55 8.83 10.52
C GLN A 79 -31.51 7.93 9.88
N LEU A 80 -31.24 8.12 8.60
CA LEU A 80 -30.03 7.61 7.97
C LEU A 80 -28.93 8.67 8.13
N GLN A 81 -27.75 8.25 8.59
CA GLN A 81 -26.62 9.13 8.82
C GLN A 81 -25.34 8.57 8.18
N LEU A 82 -24.64 9.41 7.43
CA LEU A 82 -23.33 9.15 6.86
C LEU A 82 -22.31 10.13 7.44
N VAL A 83 -21.36 9.63 8.23
CA VAL A 83 -20.21 10.43 8.71
C VAL A 83 -19.04 10.19 7.78
N LEU A 84 -18.40 11.25 7.27
CA LEU A 84 -17.25 11.12 6.35
C LEU A 84 -15.89 11.47 6.99
N CYS A 85 -15.92 12.16 8.12
CA CYS A 85 -14.74 12.42 8.93
C CYS A 85 -15.11 12.61 10.39
N ALA A 86 -14.21 12.21 11.28
CA ALA A 86 -14.40 12.31 12.71
C ALA A 86 -13.09 12.66 13.43
N LYS A 87 -13.20 13.16 14.65
CA LYS A 87 -12.08 13.51 15.52
C LYS A 87 -12.31 12.88 16.88
N ASN A 88 -11.29 12.19 17.40
CA ASN A 88 -11.34 11.45 18.66
C ASN A 88 -12.46 10.39 18.71
N GLU A 89 -12.84 9.85 17.55
CA GLU A 89 -13.78 8.74 17.42
C GLU A 89 -13.04 7.46 16.99
N ALA A 90 -13.60 6.30 17.34
CA ALA A 90 -13.01 5.01 17.00
C ALA A 90 -13.01 4.73 15.48
N ALA A 91 -14.03 5.20 14.77
CA ALA A 91 -14.18 5.04 13.33
C ALA A 91 -14.10 6.40 12.61
N PRO A 92 -13.28 6.53 11.54
CA PRO A 92 -13.12 7.79 10.82
C PRO A 92 -14.31 8.12 9.89
N TYR A 93 -15.13 7.13 9.55
CA TYR A 93 -16.38 7.29 8.80
C TYR A 93 -17.36 6.21 9.26
N ARG A 94 -18.66 6.48 9.15
CA ARG A 94 -19.72 5.51 9.50
C ARG A 94 -20.94 5.65 8.60
N PHE A 95 -21.65 4.54 8.44
CA PHE A 95 -22.97 4.48 7.83
C PHE A 95 -23.90 3.87 8.86
N SER A 96 -24.83 4.68 9.36
CA SER A 96 -25.68 4.28 10.46
C SER A 96 -27.13 4.68 10.26
N VAL A 97 -28.01 3.92 10.90
CA VAL A 97 -29.42 4.26 11.02
C VAL A 97 -29.74 4.51 12.48
N LEU A 98 -30.05 5.76 12.82
CA LEU A 98 -30.50 6.11 14.17
C LEU A 98 -31.99 5.81 14.30
N LEU A 99 -32.31 5.06 15.34
CA LEU A 99 -33.64 4.63 15.71
C LEU A 99 -34.32 5.70 16.58
N PRO A 100 -35.66 5.84 16.51
CA PRO A 100 -36.42 6.80 17.30
C PRO A 100 -36.42 6.46 18.81
N ARG A 101 -36.03 5.24 19.18
CA ARG A 101 -35.97 4.76 20.57
C ARG A 101 -34.67 4.02 20.83
N SER A 102 -34.12 4.19 22.03
CA SER A 102 -33.00 3.40 22.52
C SER A 102 -33.41 1.97 22.80
N THR A 103 -32.49 1.04 22.55
CA THR A 103 -32.62 -0.37 22.92
C THR A 103 -31.50 -0.74 23.88
N ASP A 104 -31.82 -1.47 24.95
CA ASP A 104 -30.85 -1.84 25.99
C ASP A 104 -29.95 -3.02 25.59
N ALA A 105 -30.10 -3.55 24.38
CA ALA A 105 -29.39 -4.74 23.91
C ALA A 105 -28.34 -4.41 22.84
N SER A 106 -27.23 -5.14 22.89
CA SER A 106 -26.26 -5.23 21.80
C SER A 106 -26.46 -6.53 21.03
N GLY A 107 -26.35 -6.48 19.71
CA GLY A 107 -26.57 -7.64 18.86
C GLY A 107 -26.27 -7.35 17.39
N ILE A 108 -26.23 -8.40 16.58
CA ILE A 108 -26.02 -8.30 15.14
C ILE A 108 -27.27 -8.84 14.45
N ILE A 109 -27.88 -8.05 13.56
CA ILE A 109 -29.06 -8.44 12.80
C ILE A 109 -28.80 -8.42 11.30
N PRO A 110 -29.37 -9.36 10.53
CA PRO A 110 -29.31 -9.32 9.08
C PRO A 110 -30.31 -8.28 8.55
N VAL A 111 -29.86 -7.46 7.60
CA VAL A 111 -30.68 -6.45 6.92
C VAL A 111 -30.49 -6.63 5.42
N LYS A 112 -31.59 -6.63 4.66
CA LYS A 112 -31.52 -6.59 3.20
C LYS A 112 -31.57 -5.14 2.75
N LEU A 113 -30.55 -4.72 2.04
CA LEU A 113 -30.42 -3.37 1.52
C LEU A 113 -30.69 -3.39 0.01
N MET A 114 -31.56 -2.49 -0.44
CA MET A 114 -32.03 -2.42 -1.83
C MET A 114 -31.72 -1.05 -2.40
N VAL A 115 -30.89 -1.02 -3.44
CA VAL A 115 -30.44 0.19 -4.13
C VAL A 115 -30.50 -0.08 -5.63
N ASP A 116 -31.19 0.77 -6.39
CA ASP A 116 -31.36 0.63 -7.84
C ASP A 116 -31.88 -0.76 -8.29
N GLY A 117 -32.73 -1.38 -7.47
CA GLY A 117 -33.27 -2.73 -7.70
C GLY A 117 -32.29 -3.88 -7.42
N VAL A 118 -31.08 -3.59 -6.95
CA VAL A 118 -30.10 -4.58 -6.49
C VAL A 118 -30.28 -4.80 -4.99
N THR A 119 -30.56 -6.05 -4.60
CA THR A 119 -30.68 -6.45 -3.19
C THR A 119 -29.38 -7.05 -2.69
N THR A 120 -28.84 -6.51 -1.61
CA THR A 120 -27.63 -7.01 -0.93
C THR A 120 -27.95 -7.31 0.53
N SER A 121 -27.55 -8.47 1.04
CA SER A 121 -27.68 -8.78 2.47
C SER A 121 -26.46 -8.28 3.24
N LEU A 122 -26.69 -7.49 4.27
CA LEU A 122 -25.69 -6.91 5.16
C LEU A 122 -26.02 -7.28 6.61
N TYR A 123 -25.06 -7.08 7.49
CA TYR A 123 -25.26 -7.18 8.93
C TYR A 123 -25.16 -5.79 9.55
N ALA A 124 -26.08 -5.49 10.47
CA ALA A 124 -26.06 -4.28 11.26
C ALA A 124 -25.80 -4.62 12.72
N GLU A 125 -24.89 -3.89 13.36
CA GLU A 125 -24.65 -3.97 14.79
C GLU A 125 -25.54 -2.96 15.52
N ILE A 126 -26.27 -3.44 16.52
CA ILE A 126 -27.14 -2.62 17.37
C ILE A 126 -26.29 -2.02 18.48
N LEU A 127 -26.16 -0.70 18.48
CA LEU A 127 -25.49 0.08 19.51
C LEU A 127 -26.48 1.11 20.08
N ASN A 128 -27.16 0.75 21.17
CA ASN A 128 -28.14 1.59 21.86
C ASN A 128 -29.31 2.03 20.95
N ASN A 129 -29.26 3.23 20.38
CA ASN A 129 -30.24 3.75 19.43
C ASN A 129 -29.68 3.85 18.00
N SER A 130 -28.52 3.27 17.71
CA SER A 130 -27.89 3.25 16.38
C SER A 130 -27.82 1.82 15.85
N LEU A 131 -28.08 1.67 14.55
CA LEU A 131 -27.69 0.51 13.77
C LEU A 131 -26.47 0.89 12.93
N GLU A 132 -25.31 0.34 13.26
CA GLU A 132 -24.07 0.57 12.51
C GLU A 132 -23.88 -0.53 11.45
N PHE A 133 -23.66 -0.14 10.20
CA PHE A 133 -23.45 -1.11 9.11
C PHE A 133 -21.99 -1.09 8.65
N GLN A 134 -21.47 -2.29 8.38
CA GLN A 134 -20.18 -2.44 7.73
C GLN A 134 -20.38 -2.42 6.20
N VAL A 135 -20.21 -1.25 5.60
CA VAL A 135 -20.30 -1.07 4.14
C VAL A 135 -18.97 -0.60 3.56
N GLY A 136 -18.64 -1.10 2.37
CA GLY A 136 -17.43 -0.71 1.66
C GLY A 136 -17.52 0.70 1.09
N ALA A 137 -16.36 1.36 0.91
CA ALA A 137 -16.30 2.72 0.33
C ALA A 137 -16.98 2.80 -1.05
N ASN A 138 -16.89 1.76 -1.88
CA ASN A 138 -17.53 1.72 -3.20
C ASN A 138 -19.04 1.93 -3.10
N PHE A 139 -19.68 1.25 -2.16
CA PHE A 139 -21.13 1.36 -1.93
C PHE A 139 -21.51 2.79 -1.54
N LEU A 140 -20.75 3.40 -0.63
CA LEU A 140 -20.99 4.77 -0.20
C LEU A 140 -20.79 5.78 -1.34
N ILE A 141 -19.78 5.60 -2.20
CA ILE A 141 -19.50 6.50 -3.32
C ILE A 141 -20.60 6.46 -4.38
N THR A 142 -21.22 5.30 -4.62
CA THR A 142 -22.31 5.17 -5.61
C THR A 142 -23.67 5.57 -5.04
N LEU A 143 -23.84 5.54 -3.72
CA LEU A 143 -25.11 5.81 -3.05
C LEU A 143 -25.79 7.13 -3.48
N PRO A 144 -25.09 8.27 -3.67
CA PRO A 144 -25.73 9.52 -4.05
C PRO A 144 -26.36 9.50 -5.45
N GLU A 145 -26.02 8.53 -6.30
CA GLU A 145 -26.54 8.40 -7.67
C GLU A 145 -27.89 7.69 -7.72
N SER A 146 -28.21 6.93 -6.67
CA SER A 146 -29.46 6.16 -6.59
C SER A 146 -30.63 7.07 -6.21
N PRO A 147 -31.85 6.87 -6.74
CA PRO A 147 -33.01 7.69 -6.42
C PRO A 147 -33.62 7.35 -5.05
N THR A 148 -33.46 6.09 -4.61
CA THR A 148 -34.02 5.57 -3.36
C THR A 148 -33.07 4.56 -2.75
N LEU A 149 -33.02 4.54 -1.42
CA LEU A 149 -32.36 3.51 -0.62
C LEU A 149 -33.42 2.84 0.26
N GLU A 150 -33.60 1.54 0.13
CA GLU A 150 -34.57 0.79 0.92
C GLU A 150 -33.87 -0.27 1.79
N MET A 151 -34.41 -0.50 2.98
CA MET A 151 -33.95 -1.50 3.92
C MET A 151 -35.12 -2.40 4.32
N GLU A 152 -34.94 -3.71 4.20
CA GLU A 152 -35.89 -4.73 4.64
C GLU A 152 -35.31 -5.50 5.84
N PHE A 153 -36.08 -5.51 6.92
CA PHE A 153 -35.82 -6.20 8.17
C PHE A 153 -36.73 -7.41 8.29
N ASN A 154 -36.28 -8.48 8.94
CA ASN A 154 -37.15 -9.59 9.30
C ASN A 154 -38.24 -9.09 10.26
N ALA A 155 -39.48 -9.57 10.11
CA ALA A 155 -40.63 -9.28 10.97
C ALA A 155 -40.32 -9.38 12.48
N ALA A 156 -39.51 -10.37 12.90
CA ALA A 156 -39.11 -10.50 14.29
C ALA A 156 -38.20 -9.34 14.76
N ASP A 157 -37.23 -8.96 13.93
CA ASP A 157 -36.26 -7.91 14.22
C ASP A 157 -36.89 -6.52 14.13
N ALA A 158 -37.73 -6.27 13.11
CA ALA A 158 -38.49 -5.04 12.95
C ALA A 158 -39.40 -4.78 14.17
N LYS A 159 -40.12 -5.83 14.60
CA LYS A 159 -40.95 -5.78 15.82
C LYS A 159 -40.13 -5.52 17.07
N TYR A 160 -38.95 -6.13 17.17
CA TYR A 160 -38.04 -5.95 18.30
C TYR A 160 -37.52 -4.50 18.38
N LEU A 161 -37.07 -3.96 17.25
CA LEU A 161 -36.56 -2.59 17.11
C LEU A 161 -37.68 -1.53 17.09
N GLN A 162 -38.95 -1.94 17.00
CA GLN A 162 -40.12 -1.08 16.90
C GLN A 162 -40.08 -0.16 15.67
N ILE A 163 -39.59 -0.70 14.54
CA ILE A 163 -39.54 -0.03 13.24
C ILE A 163 -40.38 -0.80 12.21
N PRO A 164 -40.73 -0.19 11.06
CA PRO A 164 -41.33 -0.91 9.95
C PRO A 164 -40.42 -2.01 9.41
N GLU A 165 -41.01 -3.10 8.89
CA GLU A 165 -40.27 -4.14 8.17
C GLU A 165 -39.57 -3.61 6.92
N HIS A 166 -40.11 -2.55 6.31
CA HIS A 166 -39.55 -1.87 5.16
C HIS A 166 -39.35 -0.38 5.47
N VAL A 167 -38.12 0.08 5.42
CA VAL A 167 -37.75 1.49 5.60
C VAL A 167 -37.19 2.03 4.29
N SER A 168 -37.72 3.16 3.82
CA SER A 168 -37.29 3.79 2.57
C SER A 168 -36.76 5.19 2.84
N PHE A 169 -35.55 5.46 2.38
CA PHE A 169 -34.91 6.78 2.44
C PHE A 169 -34.93 7.42 1.05
N SER A 170 -35.43 8.65 0.98
CA SER A 170 -35.30 9.47 -0.22
C SER A 170 -33.84 9.86 -0.40
N MET A 171 -33.30 9.65 -1.60
CA MET A 171 -31.96 10.09 -1.96
C MET A 171 -31.97 11.45 -2.69
N GLU A 172 -33.13 12.11 -2.74
CA GLU A 172 -33.26 13.44 -3.34
C GLU A 172 -32.33 14.43 -2.62
N ARG A 173 -31.45 15.10 -3.39
CA ARG A 173 -30.40 16.02 -2.89
C ARG A 173 -29.30 15.40 -2.04
N ALA A 174 -29.22 14.06 -1.93
CA ALA A 174 -28.14 13.39 -1.21
C ALA A 174 -26.76 13.81 -1.73
N HIS A 175 -26.60 13.92 -3.05
CA HIS A 175 -25.37 14.38 -3.67
C HIS A 175 -24.90 15.74 -3.15
N SER A 176 -25.80 16.72 -3.04
CA SER A 176 -25.45 18.07 -2.58
C SER A 176 -25.01 18.08 -1.12
N ALA A 177 -25.70 17.34 -0.24
CA ALA A 177 -25.35 17.27 1.17
C ALA A 177 -24.01 16.53 1.38
N LEU A 178 -23.83 15.40 0.70
CA LEU A 178 -22.60 14.60 0.80
C LEU A 178 -21.39 15.31 0.18
N ASP A 179 -21.55 16.04 -0.93
CA ASP A 179 -20.51 16.90 -1.50
C ASP A 179 -20.08 18.00 -0.51
N GLN A 180 -21.05 18.67 0.12
CA GLN A 180 -20.77 19.69 1.14
C GLN A 180 -20.00 19.12 2.34
N VAL A 181 -20.40 17.94 2.83
CA VAL A 181 -19.71 17.25 3.94
C VAL A 181 -18.31 16.82 3.50
N ALA A 182 -18.15 16.26 2.30
CA ALA A 182 -16.87 15.82 1.79
C ALA A 182 -15.88 16.99 1.58
N LYS A 183 -16.34 18.15 1.09
CA LYS A 183 -15.55 19.40 1.01
C LYS A 183 -15.11 19.87 2.40
N SER A 184 -16.05 19.88 3.35
CA SER A 184 -15.76 20.26 4.74
C SER A 184 -14.72 19.33 5.37
N CYS A 185 -14.88 18.02 5.18
CA CYS A 185 -13.93 17.02 5.68
C CYS A 185 -12.55 17.15 5.05
N THR A 186 -12.45 17.52 3.76
CA THR A 186 -11.17 17.77 3.09
C THR A 186 -10.35 18.84 3.83
N ILE A 187 -11.00 19.93 4.25
CA ILE A 187 -10.37 21.02 5.01
C ILE A 187 -10.05 20.58 6.43
N LEU A 188 -11.02 19.98 7.13
CA LEU A 188 -10.90 19.60 8.54
C LEU A 188 -9.82 18.54 8.79
N CYS A 189 -9.68 17.58 7.88
CA CYS A 189 -8.62 16.59 7.97
C CYS A 189 -7.23 17.19 7.76
N ARG A 190 -7.12 18.17 6.86
CA ARG A 190 -5.84 18.82 6.55
C ARG A 190 -5.39 19.74 7.68
N GLU A 191 -6.32 20.44 8.32
CA GLU A 191 -6.00 21.59 9.16
C GLU A 191 -6.37 21.42 10.64
N GLN A 192 -7.27 20.50 10.98
CA GLN A 192 -7.85 20.41 12.33
C GLN A 192 -7.72 19.03 12.99
N GLY A 193 -6.96 18.12 12.38
CA GLY A 193 -6.64 16.80 12.94
C GLY A 193 -7.81 15.82 12.96
N PHE A 194 -8.77 15.97 12.03
CA PHE A 194 -9.80 14.96 11.81
C PHE A 194 -9.20 13.75 11.08
N ALA A 195 -9.64 12.56 11.45
CA ALA A 195 -9.37 11.32 10.74
C ALA A 195 -10.41 11.16 9.61
N CYS A 196 -9.94 10.74 8.43
CA CYS A 196 -10.81 10.50 7.29
C CYS A 196 -10.20 9.53 6.27
N SER A 197 -11.08 8.93 5.48
CA SER A 197 -10.70 8.13 4.31
C SER A 197 -10.53 9.04 3.09
N LYS A 198 -9.27 9.24 2.66
CA LYS A 198 -8.96 10.06 1.48
C LYS A 198 -9.62 9.52 0.21
N SER A 199 -9.66 8.20 0.04
CA SER A 199 -10.27 7.55 -1.12
C SER A 199 -11.80 7.69 -1.12
N LEU A 200 -12.44 7.65 0.05
CA LEU A 200 -13.88 7.87 0.18
C LEU A 200 -14.25 9.32 -0.14
N ILE A 201 -13.57 10.29 0.48
CA ILE A 201 -13.82 11.72 0.24
C ILE A 201 -13.56 12.08 -1.23
N ALA A 202 -12.42 11.64 -1.79
CA ALA A 202 -12.11 11.88 -3.20
C ALA A 202 -13.13 11.23 -4.15
N GLY A 203 -13.67 10.05 -3.78
CA GLY A 203 -14.73 9.39 -4.54
C GLY A 203 -16.06 10.13 -4.48
N MET A 204 -16.44 10.65 -3.30
CA MET A 204 -17.66 11.46 -3.13
C MET A 204 -17.61 12.78 -3.91
N LEU A 205 -16.43 13.40 -3.97
CA LEU A 205 -16.18 14.65 -4.71
C LEU A 205 -15.92 14.41 -6.20
N TRP A 206 -15.91 13.15 -6.65
CA TRP A 206 -15.63 12.84 -8.04
C TRP A 206 -16.80 13.31 -8.91
N PRO A 207 -16.56 14.13 -9.95
CA PRO A 207 -17.64 14.60 -10.80
C PRO A 207 -18.30 13.42 -11.55
N HIS A 208 -19.63 13.36 -11.56
CA HIS A 208 -20.40 12.26 -12.16
C HIS A 208 -20.02 11.95 -13.61
N GLN A 209 -19.75 12.99 -14.41
CA GLN A 209 -19.37 12.82 -15.81
C GLN A 209 -17.86 12.60 -16.01
N GLY A 210 -17.08 12.64 -14.93
CA GLY A 210 -15.62 12.63 -14.96
C GLY A 210 -15.03 14.01 -15.23
N PHE A 211 -13.69 14.07 -15.19
CA PHE A 211 -12.96 15.33 -15.37
C PHE A 211 -12.64 15.67 -16.85
N ASN A 212 -13.13 14.86 -17.77
CA ASN A 212 -12.87 14.87 -19.22
C ASN A 212 -14.06 15.38 -20.05
N THR A 213 -15.26 15.48 -19.48
CA THR A 213 -16.48 15.89 -20.19
C THR A 213 -16.69 17.40 -20.10
N MET A 214 -16.86 18.05 -21.26
CA MET A 214 -17.06 19.50 -21.38
C MET A 214 -18.15 20.11 -20.50
N GLU A 215 -19.17 19.35 -20.10
CA GLU A 215 -20.25 19.81 -19.23
C GLU A 215 -19.83 19.97 -17.77
N SER A 216 -18.84 19.23 -17.26
CA SER A 216 -18.33 19.42 -15.89
C SER A 216 -17.59 20.75 -15.73
N LEU A 217 -17.03 21.30 -16.81
CA LEU A 217 -16.44 22.65 -16.83
C LEU A 217 -17.49 23.78 -16.83
N ILE A 218 -18.72 23.51 -17.26
CA ILE A 218 -19.82 24.50 -17.36
C ILE A 218 -20.77 24.38 -16.15
N ALA A 219 -21.04 23.17 -15.66
CA ALA A 219 -21.97 22.88 -14.56
C ALA A 219 -21.50 23.41 -13.20
N ILE A 220 -20.18 23.45 -12.97
CA ILE A 220 -19.59 23.98 -11.72
C ILE A 220 -19.91 25.48 -11.54
N ARG A 221 -20.14 26.22 -12.62
CA ARG A 221 -20.48 27.65 -12.57
C ARG A 221 -21.97 27.90 -12.33
N THR A 222 -22.84 27.10 -12.96
CA THR A 222 -24.30 27.32 -12.92
C THR A 222 -24.96 27.00 -11.58
N HIS A 223 -24.32 26.21 -10.71
CA HIS A 223 -24.86 25.91 -9.37
C HIS A 223 -24.36 26.83 -8.25
N GLY A 224 -23.30 27.63 -8.47
CA GLY A 224 -22.80 28.61 -7.50
C GLY A 224 -23.52 29.96 -7.50
N GLU A 225 -24.02 30.41 -8.66
CA GLU A 225 -24.54 31.79 -8.82
C GLU A 225 -26.08 31.91 -8.78
N ARG A 226 -26.83 30.82 -8.60
CA ARG A 226 -28.32 30.87 -8.56
C ARG A 226 -28.95 30.85 -7.18
N ALA A 227 -28.16 30.86 -6.09
CA ALA A 227 -28.69 30.85 -4.73
C ALA A 227 -28.93 32.26 -4.12
N HIS A 228 -28.56 33.33 -4.81
CA HIS A 228 -28.85 34.71 -4.40
C HIS A 228 -29.27 35.54 -5.61
N ASP A 229 -30.49 35.33 -6.09
CA ASP A 229 -31.36 36.41 -6.59
C ASP A 229 -32.64 35.83 -7.18
N SER A 230 -33.69 35.81 -6.36
CA SER A 230 -35.06 35.78 -6.88
C SER A 230 -35.99 36.51 -5.92
N SER A 231 -35.99 37.85 -5.99
CA SER A 231 -37.16 38.65 -5.60
C SER A 231 -37.24 39.93 -6.43
N ALA A 232 -38.40 40.11 -7.10
CA ALA A 232 -38.87 41.27 -7.88
C ALA A 232 -38.17 41.51 -9.23
N GLY A 233 -38.84 41.77 -10.35
CA GLY A 233 -40.21 42.20 -10.61
C GLY A 233 -40.19 43.40 -11.57
N ASP A 234 -40.51 43.14 -12.84
CA ASP A 234 -41.02 44.00 -13.93
C ASP A 234 -40.53 45.46 -14.18
N ALA A 235 -40.26 45.71 -15.47
CA ALA A 235 -40.68 46.85 -16.33
C ALA A 235 -39.60 47.79 -16.92
N ALA A 236 -39.43 47.62 -18.25
CA ALA A 236 -39.42 48.64 -19.33
C ALA A 236 -38.42 49.83 -19.40
N SER A 237 -37.72 49.84 -20.55
CA SER A 237 -37.41 50.98 -21.46
C SER A 237 -36.27 51.96 -21.14
N GLY A 238 -35.47 52.26 -22.19
CA GLY A 238 -35.00 53.62 -22.49
C GLY A 238 -33.49 53.89 -22.50
N ASP A 239 -33.02 54.30 -23.68
CA ASP A 239 -31.68 54.75 -24.11
C ASP A 239 -30.85 55.71 -23.23
N ALA A 240 -29.53 55.57 -23.42
CA ALA A 240 -28.47 56.60 -23.59
C ALA A 240 -27.87 57.42 -22.43
N ALA A 241 -26.57 57.16 -22.22
CA ALA A 241 -25.43 58.10 -22.18
C ALA A 241 -25.06 58.89 -20.90
N SER A 242 -23.78 58.67 -20.53
CA SER A 242 -22.78 59.59 -19.96
C SER A 242 -22.75 59.87 -18.45
N GLY A 243 -21.54 59.78 -17.85
CA GLY A 243 -21.16 60.54 -16.66
C GLY A 243 -20.42 59.77 -15.57
N ASP A 244 -19.09 59.81 -15.64
CA ASP A 244 -18.05 59.60 -14.62
C ASP A 244 -18.39 59.21 -13.17
N ALA A 245 -17.76 58.09 -12.77
CA ALA A 245 -16.86 57.89 -11.63
C ALA A 245 -17.27 58.37 -10.21
N THR A 246 -17.53 57.38 -9.34
CA THR A 246 -16.83 57.28 -8.05
C THR A 246 -16.60 55.82 -7.67
N ALA A 247 -15.34 55.53 -7.34
CA ALA A 247 -14.85 54.22 -6.94
C ALA A 247 -15.36 53.82 -5.54
N SER A 248 -15.78 52.56 -5.41
CA SER A 248 -15.70 51.82 -4.15
C SER A 248 -15.73 50.31 -4.42
N GLY A 249 -14.58 49.66 -4.26
CA GLY A 249 -14.56 48.27 -3.76
C GLY A 249 -14.25 47.11 -4.71
N ASP A 250 -13.43 47.28 -5.75
CA ASP A 250 -12.80 46.14 -6.45
C ASP A 250 -11.35 46.01 -6.01
N ALA A 251 -11.15 45.42 -4.84
CA ALA A 251 -9.88 44.84 -4.44
C ALA A 251 -10.22 43.42 -4.02
N ASP A 252 -9.95 42.44 -4.89
CA ASP A 252 -9.67 41.02 -4.58
C ASP A 252 -9.65 40.12 -5.84
N ALA A 253 -10.07 40.60 -7.02
CA ALA A 253 -10.07 39.78 -8.26
C ALA A 253 -8.68 39.59 -8.92
N GLU A 254 -7.69 40.45 -8.64
CA GLU A 254 -6.34 40.35 -9.25
C GLU A 254 -5.45 39.27 -8.63
N ASP A 255 -5.83 38.67 -7.48
CA ASP A 255 -5.04 37.63 -6.80
C ASP A 255 -5.57 36.20 -6.98
N ASP A 256 -6.64 36.02 -7.77
CA ASP A 256 -7.13 34.68 -8.10
C ASP A 256 -6.12 33.94 -9.02
N PRO A 257 -5.55 32.80 -8.58
CA PRO A 257 -4.60 32.04 -9.36
C PRO A 257 -5.17 31.56 -10.71
N THR A 258 -6.49 31.36 -10.82
CA THR A 258 -7.13 30.96 -12.08
C THR A 258 -7.16 32.09 -13.11
N VAL A 259 -7.34 33.34 -12.68
CA VAL A 259 -7.31 34.53 -13.55
C VAL A 259 -5.90 34.75 -14.08
N LYS A 260 -4.88 34.64 -13.22
CA LYS A 260 -3.46 34.75 -13.63
C LYS A 260 -3.07 33.67 -14.64
N LEU A 261 -3.41 32.40 -14.37
CA LEU A 261 -3.12 31.29 -15.28
C LEU A 261 -3.82 31.44 -16.64
N SER A 262 -5.07 31.92 -16.66
CA SER A 262 -5.84 32.14 -17.90
C SER A 262 -5.20 33.23 -18.76
N GLN A 263 -4.81 34.36 -18.15
CA GLN A 263 -4.11 35.44 -18.82
C GLN A 263 -2.76 35.00 -19.40
N GLU A 264 -1.98 34.19 -18.67
CA GLU A 264 -0.69 33.68 -19.13
C GLU A 264 -0.80 32.67 -20.29
N LEU A 265 -1.95 31.98 -20.41
CA LEU A 265 -2.24 31.08 -21.52
C LEU A 265 -2.83 31.80 -22.74
N GLY A 266 -3.24 33.07 -22.59
CA GLY A 266 -3.95 33.83 -23.61
C GLY A 266 -5.35 33.27 -23.89
N VAL A 267 -5.99 32.73 -22.87
CA VAL A 267 -7.32 32.10 -22.90
C VAL A 267 -8.24 32.91 -21.99
N SER A 268 -9.51 33.09 -22.36
CA SER A 268 -10.45 33.78 -21.47
C SER A 268 -10.58 33.03 -20.14
N PRO A 269 -10.77 33.70 -18.98
CA PRO A 269 -11.10 33.03 -17.70
C PRO A 269 -12.30 32.08 -17.80
N ASP A 270 -13.14 32.28 -18.82
CA ASP A 270 -14.39 31.55 -19.05
C ASP A 270 -14.28 30.49 -20.16
N GLU A 271 -13.16 30.47 -20.88
CA GLU A 271 -12.97 29.59 -22.03
C GLU A 271 -12.48 28.20 -21.58
N VAL A 272 -13.01 27.17 -22.27
CA VAL A 272 -12.63 25.77 -22.06
C VAL A 272 -11.20 25.55 -22.56
N VAL A 273 -10.34 25.04 -21.70
CA VAL A 273 -8.94 24.78 -22.01
C VAL A 273 -8.82 23.44 -22.73
N ASP A 274 -8.52 23.46 -24.04
CA ASP A 274 -8.13 22.27 -24.79
C ASP A 274 -6.71 21.83 -24.38
N ILE A 275 -6.62 20.96 -23.37
CA ILE A 275 -5.34 20.47 -22.85
C ILE A 275 -4.58 19.63 -23.88
N ASP A 276 -5.27 18.93 -24.78
CA ASP A 276 -4.65 18.06 -25.77
C ASP A 276 -3.81 18.87 -26.75
N ARG A 277 -4.31 20.05 -27.16
CA ARG A 277 -3.57 21.00 -27.99
C ARG A 277 -2.22 21.41 -27.40
N PHE A 278 -2.12 21.53 -26.08
CA PHE A 278 -0.91 22.00 -25.41
C PHE A 278 0.02 20.87 -24.96
N CYS A 279 -0.55 19.70 -24.66
CA CYS A 279 0.14 18.59 -24.02
C CYS A 279 0.56 17.48 -24.98
N LEU A 280 0.00 17.43 -26.18
CA LEU A 280 0.27 16.36 -27.15
C LEU A 280 1.19 16.81 -28.28
N GLN A 281 2.16 15.96 -28.59
CA GLN A 281 3.02 16.12 -29.75
C GLN A 281 2.91 14.89 -30.65
N TRP A 282 2.58 15.11 -31.93
CA TRP A 282 2.60 14.07 -32.95
C TRP A 282 4.01 13.85 -33.47
N SER A 283 4.39 12.59 -33.68
CA SER A 283 5.63 12.26 -34.37
C SER A 283 5.50 12.66 -35.85
N ASN A 284 6.02 13.84 -36.19
CA ASN A 284 6.07 14.29 -37.58
C ASN A 284 6.85 13.27 -38.42
N GLY A 285 6.30 12.95 -39.60
CA GLY A 285 6.88 11.97 -40.51
C GLY A 285 8.31 12.32 -40.93
N ALA A 286 9.29 11.68 -40.30
CA ALA A 286 10.61 11.44 -40.85
C ALA A 286 11.10 10.11 -40.28
N LEU A 287 11.03 9.08 -41.13
CA LEU A 287 11.50 7.73 -40.87
C LEU A 287 13.04 7.72 -40.95
N HIS A 288 13.70 8.43 -40.05
CA HIS A 288 15.15 8.29 -39.77
C HIS A 288 15.36 8.01 -38.28
N ALA A 289 14.66 6.99 -37.79
CA ALA A 289 15.05 6.24 -36.60
C ALA A 289 14.59 4.78 -36.72
N ARG A 290 14.91 4.13 -37.85
CA ARG A 290 15.12 2.68 -37.84
C ARG A 290 16.48 2.41 -37.14
N SER A 291 16.50 2.64 -35.82
CA SER A 291 17.50 2.22 -34.81
C SER A 291 17.43 3.25 -33.67
N ALA A 292 16.52 3.14 -32.70
CA ALA A 292 16.92 2.67 -31.37
C ALA A 292 15.73 2.28 -30.48
N LEU A 293 14.50 2.29 -31.00
CA LEU A 293 13.28 1.90 -30.25
C LEU A 293 12.56 0.68 -30.84
N SER A 294 13.07 0.10 -31.93
CA SER A 294 12.56 -1.14 -32.54
C SER A 294 13.04 -2.42 -31.84
N GLY A 295 13.55 -2.30 -30.61
CA GLY A 295 13.95 -3.42 -29.75
C GLY A 295 13.25 -3.39 -28.40
N THR A 296 12.09 -2.73 -28.30
CA THR A 296 11.28 -2.79 -27.08
C THR A 296 10.80 -4.24 -26.88
N PRO A 297 11.10 -4.87 -25.73
CA PRO A 297 10.74 -6.25 -25.49
C PRO A 297 9.23 -6.42 -25.58
N SER A 298 8.79 -7.35 -26.42
CA SER A 298 7.40 -7.72 -26.65
C SER A 298 6.64 -8.22 -25.40
N GLY A 299 7.29 -8.29 -24.24
CA GLY A 299 6.66 -8.60 -22.95
C GLY A 299 6.40 -7.40 -22.05
N LEU A 300 6.79 -6.16 -22.39
CA LEU A 300 6.38 -4.95 -21.64
C LEU A 300 5.38 -4.08 -22.42
N ILE A 301 5.22 -4.37 -23.71
CA ILE A 301 4.32 -3.71 -24.64
C ILE A 301 3.57 -4.81 -25.39
N SER A 302 2.25 -4.84 -25.26
CA SER A 302 1.37 -5.68 -26.06
C SER A 302 0.61 -4.83 -27.08
N THR A 303 0.84 -5.18 -28.35
CA THR A 303 -0.02 -5.28 -29.55
C THR A 303 -1.27 -4.41 -29.78
N ILE A 304 -1.96 -3.81 -28.81
CA ILE A 304 -3.22 -3.06 -29.08
C ILE A 304 -3.00 -1.83 -29.96
N HIS A 305 -1.79 -1.24 -29.91
CA HIS A 305 -1.40 -0.14 -30.78
C HIS A 305 -0.23 -0.49 -31.71
N GLN A 306 0.08 -1.78 -31.92
CA GLN A 306 1.04 -2.15 -32.96
C GLN A 306 0.48 -1.75 -34.32
N GLY A 307 0.94 -0.60 -34.82
CA GLY A 307 0.51 -0.01 -36.09
C GLY A 307 -0.25 1.31 -35.97
N GLN A 308 -0.68 1.73 -34.78
CA GLN A 308 -1.30 3.04 -34.58
C GLN A 308 -0.26 4.08 -34.20
N LYS A 309 -0.20 5.18 -34.95
CA LYS A 309 0.57 6.37 -34.55
C LYS A 309 -0.19 7.08 -33.45
N LEU A 310 0.25 6.92 -32.21
CA LEU A 310 -0.26 7.68 -31.07
C LEU A 310 0.62 8.91 -30.80
N PRO A 311 0.03 10.03 -30.35
CA PRO A 311 0.80 11.17 -29.87
C PRO A 311 1.58 10.84 -28.59
N HIS A 312 2.61 11.64 -28.32
CA HIS A 312 3.36 11.62 -27.07
C HIS A 312 2.88 12.74 -26.15
N PHE A 313 2.69 12.42 -24.87
CA PHE A 313 2.55 13.44 -23.84
C PHE A 313 3.88 14.16 -23.58
N VAL A 314 3.86 15.49 -23.61
CA VAL A 314 5.02 16.35 -23.36
C VAL A 314 4.60 17.49 -22.41
N PRO A 315 5.06 17.50 -21.15
CA PRO A 315 4.68 18.53 -20.18
C PRO A 315 5.47 19.84 -20.41
N THR A 316 5.21 20.51 -21.53
CA THR A 316 5.72 21.85 -21.81
C THR A 316 5.21 22.86 -20.77
N ALA A 317 5.85 24.03 -20.64
CA ALA A 317 5.38 25.07 -19.71
C ALA A 317 3.91 25.47 -19.97
N LYS A 318 3.46 25.48 -21.24
CA LYS A 318 2.06 25.74 -21.59
C LYS A 318 1.15 24.59 -21.18
N CYS A 319 1.56 23.34 -21.41
CA CYS A 319 0.81 22.16 -20.94
C CYS A 319 0.65 22.15 -19.43
N LYS A 320 1.74 22.41 -18.67
CA LYS A 320 1.71 22.46 -17.21
C LYS A 320 0.69 23.48 -16.70
N LYS A 321 0.75 24.72 -17.22
CA LYS A 321 -0.21 25.78 -16.88
C LYS A 321 -1.65 25.42 -17.26
N ALA A 322 -1.85 24.79 -18.42
CA ALA A 322 -3.18 24.34 -18.86
C ALA A 322 -3.76 23.29 -17.89
N LEU A 323 -2.95 22.30 -17.50
CA LEU A 323 -3.35 21.27 -16.52
C LEU A 323 -3.56 21.85 -15.12
N GLU A 324 -2.74 22.80 -14.69
CA GLU A 324 -2.90 23.53 -13.41
C GLU A 324 -4.20 24.34 -13.39
N LEU A 325 -4.54 25.01 -14.49
CA LEU A 325 -5.77 25.75 -14.61
C LEU A 325 -7.00 24.83 -14.54
N VAL A 326 -6.98 23.70 -15.26
CA VAL A 326 -8.06 22.69 -15.19
C VAL A 326 -8.15 22.07 -13.80
N TYR A 327 -7.01 21.77 -13.17
CA TYR A 327 -6.94 21.29 -11.79
C TYR A 327 -7.54 22.31 -10.82
N ALA A 328 -7.15 23.58 -10.89
CA ALA A 328 -7.67 24.63 -10.01
C ALA A 328 -9.19 24.82 -10.17
N ARG A 329 -9.72 24.69 -11.39
CA ARG A 329 -11.15 24.85 -11.68
C ARG A 329 -12.01 23.65 -11.26
N THR A 330 -11.50 22.43 -11.43
CA THR A 330 -12.35 21.22 -11.36
C THR A 330 -11.82 20.12 -10.45
N GLY A 331 -10.52 20.10 -10.19
CA GLY A 331 -9.84 19.03 -9.47
C GLY A 331 -9.33 19.40 -8.08
N ALA A 332 -9.35 20.67 -7.69
CA ALA A 332 -8.65 21.15 -6.49
C ALA A 332 -9.07 20.43 -5.21
N ASP A 333 -10.36 20.10 -5.07
CA ASP A 333 -10.88 19.36 -3.93
C ASP A 333 -10.70 17.85 -4.12
N ALA A 334 -11.36 17.28 -5.15
CA ALA A 334 -11.41 15.85 -5.42
C ALA A 334 -10.05 15.20 -5.66
N LEU A 335 -9.09 15.95 -6.22
CA LEU A 335 -7.74 15.49 -6.55
C LEU A 335 -6.66 16.08 -5.63
N SER A 336 -7.05 16.78 -4.56
CA SER A 336 -6.12 17.36 -3.58
C SER A 336 -5.11 16.35 -3.03
N PHE A 337 -5.53 15.10 -2.85
CA PHE A 337 -4.68 14.01 -2.38
C PHE A 337 -3.53 13.70 -3.34
N LEU A 338 -3.75 13.81 -4.67
CA LEU A 338 -2.68 13.60 -5.66
C LEU A 338 -1.62 14.68 -5.52
N HIS A 339 -2.03 15.95 -5.45
CA HIS A 339 -1.08 17.04 -5.28
C HIS A 339 -0.24 16.86 -4.00
N GLN A 340 -0.87 16.48 -2.88
CA GLN A 340 -0.16 16.20 -1.62
C GLN A 340 0.85 15.05 -1.76
N LEU A 341 0.44 13.91 -2.32
CA LEU A 341 1.30 12.74 -2.49
C LEU A 341 2.57 13.04 -3.32
N PHE A 342 2.43 13.85 -4.37
CA PHE A 342 3.54 14.19 -5.25
C PHE A 342 4.40 15.35 -4.74
N HIS A 343 3.85 16.33 -4.01
CA HIS A 343 4.57 17.58 -3.69
C HIS A 343 4.92 17.78 -2.20
N GLN A 344 4.48 16.90 -1.31
CA GLN A 344 4.85 17.00 0.10
C GLN A 344 6.38 16.92 0.24
N SER A 345 7.00 17.97 0.81
CA SER A 345 8.47 18.15 0.85
C SER A 345 9.21 16.98 1.51
N ASN A 346 8.60 16.41 2.56
CA ASN A 346 9.12 15.23 3.26
C ASN A 346 8.42 13.92 2.84
N GLY A 347 7.57 13.96 1.81
CA GLY A 347 6.84 12.81 1.31
C GLY A 347 7.73 11.80 0.58
N PHE A 348 7.29 10.55 0.52
CA PHE A 348 8.06 9.46 -0.08
C PHE A 348 8.40 9.69 -1.56
N TYR A 349 7.52 10.35 -2.32
CA TYR A 349 7.78 10.69 -3.72
C TYR A 349 8.96 11.65 -3.87
N GLN A 350 8.98 12.75 -3.10
CA GLN A 350 10.06 13.74 -3.17
C GLN A 350 11.40 13.15 -2.71
N GLN A 351 11.39 12.31 -1.68
CA GLN A 351 12.59 11.56 -1.27
C GLN A 351 13.08 10.60 -2.37
N TYR A 352 12.15 9.90 -3.04
CA TYR A 352 12.47 9.06 -4.19
C TYR A 352 13.10 9.88 -5.34
N VAL A 353 12.50 11.01 -5.72
CA VAL A 353 13.03 11.91 -6.77
C VAL A 353 14.45 12.35 -6.46
N GLN A 354 14.70 12.81 -5.23
CA GLN A 354 16.03 13.26 -4.80
C GLN A 354 17.08 12.13 -4.89
N LEU A 355 16.76 10.95 -4.36
CA LEU A 355 17.65 9.79 -4.38
C LEU A 355 17.89 9.30 -5.81
N TRP A 356 16.85 9.17 -6.62
CA TRP A 356 16.95 8.67 -7.99
C TRP A 356 17.70 9.64 -8.90
N ASN A 357 17.48 10.95 -8.77
CA ASN A 357 18.26 11.93 -9.53
C ASN A 357 19.74 11.90 -9.13
N GLY A 358 20.04 11.61 -7.86
CA GLY A 358 21.41 11.29 -7.43
C GLY A 358 22.00 10.10 -8.19
N VAL A 359 21.26 9.00 -8.25
CA VAL A 359 21.66 7.79 -9.00
C VAL A 359 21.89 8.10 -10.48
N VAL A 360 20.98 8.85 -11.13
CA VAL A 360 21.10 9.23 -12.54
C VAL A 360 22.38 10.04 -12.80
N ARG A 361 22.71 11.00 -11.93
CA ARG A 361 23.96 11.77 -12.04
C ARG A 361 25.20 10.91 -11.88
N ASP A 362 25.22 10.02 -10.88
CA ASP A 362 26.34 9.11 -10.62
C ASP A 362 26.57 8.11 -11.78
N THR A 363 25.52 7.81 -12.53
CA THR A 363 25.52 6.85 -13.64
C THR A 363 25.52 7.49 -15.03
N ALA A 364 25.59 8.82 -15.13
CA ALA A 364 25.50 9.55 -16.40
C ALA A 364 26.50 9.08 -17.47
N HIS A 365 27.69 8.65 -17.04
CA HIS A 365 28.74 8.12 -17.90
C HIS A 365 28.40 6.78 -18.57
N TRP A 366 27.40 6.04 -18.08
CA TRP A 366 26.98 4.73 -18.62
C TRP A 366 26.11 4.84 -19.88
N GLN A 367 25.50 6.00 -20.11
CA GLN A 367 24.43 6.17 -21.10
C GLN A 367 24.77 7.25 -22.14
N GLN A 368 26.00 7.20 -22.69
CA GLN A 368 26.54 8.22 -23.61
C GLN A 368 25.67 8.51 -24.85
N GLN A 369 24.80 7.60 -25.29
CA GLN A 369 23.94 7.80 -26.47
C GLN A 369 22.50 8.20 -26.13
N GLN A 370 21.98 7.85 -24.94
CA GLN A 370 20.62 8.17 -24.49
C GLN A 370 20.61 8.27 -22.95
N PRO A 371 21.02 9.41 -22.38
CA PRO A 371 21.02 9.58 -20.93
C PRO A 371 19.59 9.52 -20.38
N GLU A 372 19.42 8.80 -19.27
CA GLU A 372 18.18 8.82 -18.51
C GLU A 372 17.93 10.25 -18.02
N PRO A 373 16.77 10.87 -18.33
CA PRO A 373 16.47 12.18 -17.81
C PRO A 373 16.25 12.12 -16.30
N GLU A 374 16.67 13.17 -15.59
CA GLU A 374 16.29 13.36 -14.19
C GLU A 374 14.76 13.43 -14.07
N ILE A 375 14.25 12.88 -12.97
CA ILE A 375 12.84 12.95 -12.62
C ILE A 375 12.50 14.38 -12.26
N ASN A 376 11.43 14.87 -12.87
CA ASN A 376 10.78 16.14 -12.55
C ASN A 376 9.28 15.85 -12.31
N ASP A 377 8.45 16.87 -12.44
CA ASP A 377 7.00 16.80 -12.23
C ASP A 377 6.25 15.97 -13.31
N PHE A 378 6.95 15.33 -14.26
CA PHE A 378 6.35 14.57 -15.36
C PHE A 378 5.28 13.57 -14.88
N ASP A 379 5.55 12.81 -13.81
CA ASP A 379 4.59 11.79 -13.32
C ASP A 379 3.30 12.42 -12.81
N TYR A 380 3.41 13.58 -12.13
CA TYR A 380 2.27 14.32 -11.64
C TYR A 380 1.41 14.86 -12.79
N TYR A 381 2.03 15.54 -13.76
CA TYR A 381 1.27 16.06 -14.91
C TYR A 381 0.76 14.97 -15.83
N LEU A 382 1.44 13.83 -15.92
CA LEU A 382 0.94 12.65 -16.62
C LEU A 382 -0.31 12.08 -15.91
N ALA A 383 -0.31 12.02 -14.57
CA ALA A 383 -1.50 11.63 -13.81
C ALA A 383 -2.67 12.58 -14.05
N LEU A 384 -2.44 13.90 -13.97
CA LEU A 384 -3.46 14.92 -14.27
C LEU A 384 -3.98 14.79 -15.70
N PHE A 385 -3.09 14.70 -16.68
CA PHE A 385 -3.48 14.53 -18.08
C PHE A 385 -4.36 13.28 -18.27
N SER A 386 -4.06 12.18 -17.57
CA SER A 386 -4.83 10.94 -17.65
C SER A 386 -6.17 10.95 -16.94
N LEU A 387 -6.41 11.96 -16.11
CA LEU A 387 -7.71 12.22 -15.51
C LEU A 387 -8.54 13.14 -16.39
N PHE A 388 -7.91 14.17 -16.95
CA PHE A 388 -8.56 15.24 -17.72
C PHE A 388 -8.73 14.94 -19.21
N SER A 389 -7.92 14.05 -19.78
CA SER A 389 -7.99 13.65 -21.20
C SER A 389 -8.36 12.19 -21.34
N ASP A 390 -9.08 11.87 -22.41
CA ASP A 390 -9.27 10.50 -22.89
C ASP A 390 -8.40 10.18 -24.10
N THR A 391 -7.59 11.14 -24.55
CA THR A 391 -6.81 10.98 -25.76
C THR A 391 -5.72 9.93 -25.53
N PRO A 392 -5.71 8.87 -26.36
CA PRO A 392 -4.75 7.80 -26.18
C PRO A 392 -3.33 8.28 -26.49
N ILE A 393 -2.41 8.08 -25.54
CA ILE A 393 -0.99 8.43 -25.73
C ILE A 393 -0.11 7.20 -25.74
N SER A 394 1.04 7.32 -26.39
CA SER A 394 2.05 6.25 -26.48
C SER A 394 2.56 5.75 -25.12
N GLN A 395 2.43 6.57 -24.06
CA GLN A 395 2.89 6.26 -22.71
C GLN A 395 1.86 5.45 -21.90
N TYR A 396 0.62 5.31 -22.36
CA TYR A 396 -0.38 4.51 -21.65
C TYR A 396 -0.08 3.02 -21.78
N PRO A 397 -0.03 2.28 -20.66
CA PRO A 397 0.00 0.84 -20.73
C PRO A 397 -1.35 0.31 -21.23
N GLN A 398 -1.36 -0.88 -21.83
CA GLN A 398 -2.61 -1.58 -22.20
C GLN A 398 -3.58 -1.68 -21.01
N SER A 399 -3.04 -1.96 -19.82
CA SER A 399 -3.80 -2.09 -18.58
C SER A 399 -4.62 -0.85 -18.22
N TYR A 400 -4.17 0.35 -18.60
CA TYR A 400 -4.94 1.57 -18.41
C TYR A 400 -6.28 1.47 -19.15
N TYR A 401 -6.27 1.14 -20.44
CA TYR A 401 -7.50 1.02 -21.24
C TYR A 401 -8.32 -0.21 -20.91
N ASP A 402 -7.69 -1.31 -20.52
CA ASP A 402 -8.40 -2.52 -20.12
C ASP A 402 -9.20 -2.23 -18.83
N ILE A 403 -8.62 -1.51 -17.86
CA ILE A 403 -9.33 -1.08 -16.64
C ILE A 403 -10.50 -0.16 -16.99
N LEU A 404 -10.30 0.83 -17.87
CA LEU A 404 -11.36 1.77 -18.25
C LEU A 404 -12.56 1.11 -18.94
N LYS A 405 -12.38 -0.08 -19.53
CA LYS A 405 -13.45 -0.84 -20.20
C LYS A 405 -14.22 -1.77 -19.26
N LEU A 406 -13.74 -1.97 -18.03
CA LEU A 406 -14.41 -2.83 -17.07
C LEU A 406 -15.69 -2.15 -16.55
N ARG A 407 -16.80 -2.89 -16.60
CA ARG A 407 -18.07 -2.49 -15.99
C ARG A 407 -18.17 -2.87 -14.52
N GLU A 408 -17.34 -3.83 -14.09
CA GLU A 408 -17.31 -4.40 -12.74
C GLU A 408 -16.03 -3.97 -11.99
N ASP A 409 -15.89 -4.37 -10.73
CA ASP A 409 -14.73 -4.07 -9.89
C ASP A 409 -13.40 -4.50 -10.57
N PRO A 410 -12.46 -3.57 -10.83
CA PRO A 410 -11.20 -3.86 -11.50
C PRO A 410 -10.14 -4.56 -10.63
N SER A 411 -10.43 -4.85 -9.35
CA SER A 411 -9.48 -5.38 -8.36
C SER A 411 -8.64 -6.56 -8.84
N SER A 412 -9.27 -7.59 -9.42
CA SER A 412 -8.59 -8.82 -9.88
C SER A 412 -7.60 -8.54 -11.02
N PHE A 413 -7.98 -7.69 -11.97
CA PHE A 413 -7.12 -7.34 -13.09
C PHE A 413 -5.94 -6.49 -12.62
N ILE A 414 -6.19 -5.53 -11.73
CA ILE A 414 -5.14 -4.69 -11.13
C ILE A 414 -4.14 -5.54 -10.35
N TYR A 415 -4.62 -6.48 -9.53
CA TYR A 415 -3.76 -7.41 -8.80
C TYR A 415 -2.83 -8.19 -9.73
N ALA A 416 -3.35 -8.68 -10.87
CA ALA A 416 -2.53 -9.39 -11.85
C ALA A 416 -1.46 -8.48 -12.48
N ILE A 417 -1.78 -7.21 -12.74
CA ILE A 417 -0.83 -6.24 -13.30
C ILE A 417 0.26 -5.88 -12.29
N ASP A 418 -0.13 -5.54 -11.06
CA ASP A 418 0.81 -5.20 -10.00
C ASP A 418 1.80 -6.33 -9.76
N ASN A 419 1.31 -7.58 -9.64
CA ASN A 419 2.18 -8.75 -9.51
C ASN A 419 3.16 -8.90 -10.68
N ARG A 420 2.71 -8.63 -11.91
CA ARG A 420 3.60 -8.68 -13.09
C ARG A 420 4.68 -7.63 -12.98
N TYR A 421 4.31 -6.38 -12.69
CA TYR A 421 5.27 -5.29 -12.60
C TYR A 421 6.23 -5.43 -11.42
N GLU A 422 5.79 -6.03 -10.31
CA GLU A 422 6.67 -6.40 -9.21
C GLU A 422 7.75 -7.40 -9.64
N LEU A 423 7.37 -8.44 -10.38
CA LEU A 423 8.33 -9.42 -10.89
C LEU A 423 9.30 -8.79 -11.89
N GLU A 424 8.83 -7.90 -12.75
CA GLU A 424 9.70 -7.17 -13.68
C GLU A 424 10.62 -6.18 -12.96
N THR A 425 10.15 -5.53 -11.91
CA THR A 425 10.98 -4.68 -11.04
C THR A 425 12.10 -5.49 -10.43
N VAL A 426 11.79 -6.67 -9.86
CA VAL A 426 12.81 -7.58 -9.30
C VAL A 426 13.83 -7.96 -10.37
N LYS A 427 13.37 -8.32 -11.57
CA LYS A 427 14.26 -8.64 -12.69
C LYS A 427 15.18 -7.46 -13.03
N TYR A 428 14.65 -6.29 -13.30
CA TYR A 428 15.45 -5.14 -13.75
C TYR A 428 16.38 -4.64 -12.66
N TYR A 429 15.90 -4.64 -11.41
CA TYR A 429 16.74 -4.33 -10.27
C TYR A 429 17.89 -5.33 -10.12
N SER A 430 17.66 -6.63 -10.31
CA SER A 430 18.74 -7.62 -10.22
C SER A 430 19.83 -7.41 -11.29
N VAL A 431 19.43 -7.05 -12.51
CA VAL A 431 20.36 -6.71 -13.60
C VAL A 431 21.13 -5.43 -13.26
N LEU A 432 20.44 -4.41 -12.77
CA LEU A 432 21.03 -3.14 -12.35
C LEU A 432 22.02 -3.35 -11.19
N SER A 433 21.64 -4.12 -10.17
CA SER A 433 22.47 -4.42 -8.99
C SER A 433 23.81 -5.04 -9.39
N ARG A 434 23.81 -5.94 -10.38
CA ARG A 434 25.05 -6.51 -10.94
C ARG A 434 25.89 -5.50 -11.71
N ARG A 435 25.30 -4.48 -12.34
CA ARG A 435 26.08 -3.41 -12.99
C ARG A 435 26.75 -2.50 -11.96
N VAL A 436 26.06 -2.24 -10.86
CA VAL A 436 26.51 -1.33 -9.80
C VAL A 436 27.32 -2.04 -8.69
N HIS A 437 27.59 -3.35 -8.82
CA HIS A 437 28.15 -4.18 -7.74
C HIS A 437 29.46 -3.65 -7.15
N MET A 438 30.25 -2.92 -7.93
CA MET A 438 31.52 -2.31 -7.50
C MET A 438 31.33 -1.04 -6.65
N SER A 439 30.11 -0.48 -6.59
CA SER A 439 29.80 0.74 -5.84
C SER A 439 28.73 0.48 -4.79
N LEU A 440 29.18 0.25 -3.55
CA LEU A 440 28.30 0.02 -2.40
C LEU A 440 27.37 1.20 -2.13
N SER A 441 27.86 2.43 -2.27
CA SER A 441 27.06 3.64 -2.07
C SER A 441 25.95 3.76 -3.13
N LEU A 442 26.26 3.51 -4.40
CA LEU A 442 25.29 3.55 -5.48
C LEU A 442 24.22 2.47 -5.32
N ASN A 443 24.62 1.23 -4.99
CA ASN A 443 23.68 0.15 -4.74
C ASN A 443 22.75 0.46 -3.55
N ARG A 444 23.28 1.08 -2.49
CA ARG A 444 22.50 1.53 -1.33
C ARG A 444 21.51 2.65 -1.72
N ASN A 445 21.93 3.63 -2.50
CA ASN A 445 21.06 4.71 -2.96
C ASN A 445 19.94 4.20 -3.86
N ILE A 446 20.23 3.27 -4.78
CA ILE A 446 19.22 2.60 -5.61
C ILE A 446 18.23 1.85 -4.73
N SER A 447 18.71 1.02 -3.79
CA SER A 447 17.85 0.28 -2.86
C SER A 447 16.92 1.20 -2.07
N LYS A 448 17.46 2.31 -1.55
CA LYS A 448 16.69 3.29 -0.79
C LYS A 448 15.67 4.00 -1.67
N ALA A 449 16.05 4.40 -2.89
CA ALA A 449 15.14 5.02 -3.85
C ALA A 449 13.97 4.09 -4.19
N LEU A 450 14.24 2.81 -4.49
CA LEU A 450 13.20 1.81 -4.75
C LEU A 450 12.27 1.61 -3.55
N SER A 451 12.81 1.61 -2.33
CA SER A 451 12.00 1.51 -1.11
C SER A 451 11.09 2.73 -0.91
N MET A 452 11.60 3.96 -1.13
CA MET A 452 10.77 5.17 -1.07
C MET A 452 9.69 5.16 -2.14
N TRP A 453 9.99 4.69 -3.35
CA TRP A 453 8.99 4.53 -4.39
C TRP A 453 7.92 3.49 -4.03
N GLN A 454 8.29 2.34 -3.46
CA GLN A 454 7.33 1.32 -3.01
C GLN A 454 6.36 1.90 -1.99
N GLN A 455 6.87 2.65 -1.01
CA GLN A 455 6.04 3.30 -0.01
C GLN A 455 5.11 4.36 -0.63
N PHE A 456 5.64 5.19 -1.54
CA PHE A 456 4.83 6.12 -2.32
C PHE A 456 3.74 5.40 -3.11
N TYR A 457 4.05 4.28 -3.79
CA TYR A 457 3.08 3.54 -4.58
C TYR A 457 1.97 2.91 -3.72
N GLN A 458 2.32 2.45 -2.52
CA GLN A 458 1.36 1.94 -1.55
C GLN A 458 0.42 3.06 -1.10
N ASP A 459 0.95 4.21 -0.66
CA ASP A 459 0.17 5.37 -0.24
C ASP A 459 -0.73 5.90 -1.39
N PHE A 460 -0.17 5.95 -2.60
CA PHE A 460 -0.88 6.28 -3.82
C PHE A 460 -2.04 5.32 -4.08
N SER A 461 -1.77 4.01 -4.08
CA SER A 461 -2.80 2.98 -4.32
C SER A 461 -3.93 3.00 -3.30
N MET A 462 -3.61 3.22 -2.01
CA MET A 462 -4.60 3.30 -0.94
C MET A 462 -5.42 4.61 -0.98
N SER A 463 -4.84 5.68 -1.52
CA SER A 463 -5.52 6.98 -1.61
C SER A 463 -6.47 7.08 -2.81
N LEU A 464 -6.30 6.22 -3.82
CA LEU A 464 -7.14 6.27 -5.02
C LEU A 464 -8.57 5.81 -4.71
N PRO A 465 -9.60 6.57 -5.15
CA PRO A 465 -10.98 6.11 -5.06
C PRO A 465 -11.17 4.84 -5.89
N PRO A 466 -12.12 3.97 -5.53
CA PRO A 466 -12.44 2.72 -6.21
C PRO A 466 -13.20 2.93 -7.54
N ILE A 467 -12.81 3.95 -8.30
CA ILE A 467 -13.37 4.33 -9.59
C ILE A 467 -12.39 3.86 -10.67
N ALA A 468 -12.90 3.25 -11.75
CA ALA A 468 -12.07 2.68 -12.82
C ALA A 468 -11.01 3.66 -13.35
N LYS A 469 -11.38 4.92 -13.61
CA LYS A 469 -10.45 5.95 -14.10
C LYS A 469 -9.35 6.30 -13.10
N ALA A 470 -9.66 6.36 -11.81
CA ALA A 470 -8.66 6.58 -10.75
C ALA A 470 -7.75 5.36 -10.61
N GLN A 471 -8.33 4.16 -10.53
CA GLN A 471 -7.59 2.90 -10.41
C GLN A 471 -6.69 2.63 -11.63
N ALA A 472 -7.06 3.11 -12.82
CA ALA A 472 -6.25 3.02 -14.03
C ALA A 472 -4.92 3.81 -13.93
N LEU A 473 -4.80 4.78 -13.01
CA LEU A 473 -3.54 5.47 -12.77
C LEU A 473 -2.47 4.57 -12.14
N ARG A 474 -2.86 3.53 -11.40
CA ARG A 474 -1.95 2.58 -10.74
C ARG A 474 -0.95 1.98 -11.72
N PRO A 475 -1.38 1.26 -12.77
CA PRO A 475 -0.43 0.70 -13.73
C PRO A 475 0.32 1.76 -14.52
N LEU A 476 -0.25 2.94 -14.75
CA LEU A 476 0.42 4.04 -15.45
C LEU A 476 1.64 4.53 -14.66
N ILE A 477 1.46 4.85 -13.38
CA ILE A 477 2.53 5.34 -12.50
C ILE A 477 3.58 4.25 -12.25
N TYR A 478 3.15 3.02 -11.97
CA TYR A 478 4.07 1.91 -11.77
C TYR A 478 4.96 1.71 -13.00
N ARG A 479 4.36 1.73 -14.20
CA ARG A 479 5.11 1.57 -15.45
C ARG A 479 6.16 2.67 -15.63
N GLN A 480 5.87 3.94 -15.33
CA GLN A 480 6.87 5.00 -15.48
C GLN A 480 8.12 4.70 -14.68
N MET A 481 7.94 4.29 -13.43
CA MET A 481 9.06 3.90 -12.58
C MET A 481 9.78 2.66 -13.11
N LEU A 482 9.04 1.60 -13.43
CA LEU A 482 9.61 0.38 -14.00
C LEU A 482 10.49 0.66 -15.23
N MET A 483 10.05 1.59 -16.09
CA MET A 483 10.80 2.00 -17.28
C MET A 483 12.11 2.73 -16.94
N ARG A 484 12.17 3.50 -15.85
CA ARG A 484 13.42 4.13 -15.39
C ARG A 484 14.44 3.09 -14.94
N VAL A 485 13.99 2.13 -14.12
CA VAL A 485 14.84 1.00 -13.68
C VAL A 485 15.30 0.19 -14.89
N TRP A 486 14.41 -0.08 -15.83
CA TRP A 486 14.70 -0.82 -17.06
C TRP A 486 15.76 -0.13 -17.94
N ARG A 487 15.62 1.17 -18.20
CA ARG A 487 16.58 1.96 -18.98
C ARG A 487 17.95 2.00 -18.31
N LEU A 488 17.98 2.22 -17.00
CA LEU A 488 19.23 2.26 -16.23
C LEU A 488 19.90 0.87 -16.14
N ALA A 489 19.10 -0.20 -16.06
CA ALA A 489 19.56 -1.58 -16.18
C ALA A 489 20.05 -1.95 -17.59
N GLY A 490 19.95 -1.02 -18.55
CA GLY A 490 20.37 -1.17 -19.94
C GLY A 490 19.50 -2.11 -20.76
N HIS A 491 18.19 -1.94 -20.61
CA HIS A 491 17.16 -2.56 -21.46
C HIS A 491 17.15 -4.10 -21.44
N PRO A 492 17.19 -4.75 -20.25
CA PRO A 492 17.09 -6.22 -20.17
C PRO A 492 15.77 -6.73 -20.79
N GLU A 493 15.76 -7.97 -21.25
CA GLU A 493 14.54 -8.57 -21.81
C GLU A 493 13.38 -8.57 -20.81
N SER A 494 12.16 -8.33 -21.28
CA SER A 494 10.95 -8.43 -20.46
C SER A 494 10.75 -9.82 -19.88
N LEU A 495 9.96 -9.89 -18.80
CA LEU A 495 9.64 -11.16 -18.19
C LEU A 495 8.70 -11.98 -19.10
N ARG A 496 9.01 -13.27 -19.26
CA ARG A 496 8.11 -14.22 -19.92
C ARG A 496 7.47 -15.10 -18.85
N LEU A 497 6.27 -14.71 -18.42
CA LEU A 497 5.48 -15.52 -17.50
C LEU A 497 5.16 -16.88 -18.14
N ARG A 498 5.33 -17.96 -17.38
CA ARG A 498 5.10 -19.33 -17.83
C ARG A 498 4.17 -20.04 -16.84
N PRO A 499 2.86 -19.73 -16.85
CA PRO A 499 1.90 -20.25 -15.87
C PRO A 499 1.86 -21.77 -15.77
N GLN A 500 2.19 -22.48 -16.85
CA GLN A 500 2.31 -23.94 -16.87
C GLN A 500 3.39 -24.49 -15.92
N TYR A 501 4.32 -23.64 -15.46
CA TYR A 501 5.35 -23.98 -14.50
C TYR A 501 5.03 -23.48 -13.09
N ASN A 502 3.81 -23.00 -12.85
CA ASN A 502 3.37 -22.66 -11.50
C ASN A 502 3.50 -23.89 -10.59
N PHE A 503 3.96 -23.61 -9.37
CA PHE A 503 4.02 -24.58 -8.29
C PHE A 503 2.62 -25.14 -8.04
N THR A 504 2.52 -26.47 -7.96
CA THR A 504 1.35 -27.13 -7.40
C THR A 504 1.84 -28.31 -6.57
N GLN A 505 1.29 -28.42 -5.37
CA GLN A 505 1.55 -29.48 -4.40
C GLN A 505 0.55 -30.63 -4.62
N GLY A 506 0.94 -31.87 -4.33
CA GLY A 506 0.00 -32.99 -4.23
C GLY A 506 -0.88 -32.89 -2.99
N THR A 507 -2.12 -33.35 -3.07
CA THR A 507 -3.11 -33.27 -1.97
C THR A 507 -3.95 -34.53 -1.91
N GLY A 508 -4.62 -34.78 -0.78
CA GLY A 508 -5.47 -35.96 -0.59
C GLY A 508 -4.68 -37.28 -0.62
N GLY A 509 -3.45 -37.28 -0.13
CA GLY A 509 -2.60 -38.48 -0.05
C GLY A 509 -2.06 -38.96 -1.39
N LYS A 510 -2.08 -38.10 -2.43
CA LYS A 510 -1.63 -38.47 -3.78
C LYS A 510 -0.59 -37.47 -4.31
N PRO A 511 0.52 -37.96 -4.91
CA PRO A 511 1.50 -37.10 -5.54
C PRO A 511 0.88 -36.43 -6.77
N ARG A 512 1.44 -35.29 -7.17
CA ARG A 512 0.99 -34.59 -8.38
C ARG A 512 1.25 -35.42 -9.63
N THR A 513 2.38 -36.11 -9.66
CA THR A 513 2.81 -36.92 -10.80
C THR A 513 2.94 -38.40 -10.41
N ASN A 514 2.93 -39.27 -11.42
CA ASN A 514 3.17 -40.70 -11.24
C ASN A 514 4.68 -41.05 -11.21
N GLU A 515 5.55 -40.06 -10.96
CA GLU A 515 6.99 -40.29 -10.93
C GLU A 515 7.40 -41.06 -9.67
N LEU A 516 8.14 -42.16 -9.87
CA LEU A 516 8.56 -43.04 -8.77
C LEU A 516 9.42 -42.32 -7.72
N LEU A 517 10.28 -41.40 -8.15
CA LEU A 517 11.13 -40.63 -7.22
C LEU A 517 10.29 -39.68 -6.36
N GLU A 518 9.25 -39.07 -6.92
CA GLU A 518 8.32 -38.22 -6.17
C GLU A 518 7.63 -39.04 -5.08
N ALA A 519 7.04 -40.18 -5.43
CA ALA A 519 6.38 -41.06 -4.47
C ALA A 519 7.31 -41.55 -3.34
N ARG A 520 8.58 -41.84 -3.66
CA ARG A 520 9.58 -42.31 -2.68
C ARG A 520 10.09 -41.23 -1.73
N CYS A 521 10.07 -39.98 -2.18
CA CYS A 521 10.58 -38.83 -1.45
C CYS A 521 9.45 -37.99 -0.82
N SER A 522 8.21 -38.51 -0.80
CA SER A 522 7.05 -37.81 -0.27
C SER A 522 6.46 -38.50 0.95
N ILE A 523 5.99 -37.70 1.90
CA ILE A 523 4.98 -38.09 2.89
C ILE A 523 3.75 -37.22 2.72
N PHE A 524 2.62 -37.62 3.32
CA PHE A 524 1.37 -36.87 3.25
C PHE A 524 0.86 -36.61 4.66
N GLU A 525 0.81 -35.33 5.04
CA GLU A 525 0.46 -34.88 6.38
C GLU A 525 -0.48 -33.66 6.33
N GLY A 526 -1.00 -33.22 7.48
CA GLY A 526 -1.96 -32.11 7.57
C GLY A 526 -3.42 -32.50 7.30
N SER A 527 -4.35 -31.57 7.57
CA SER A 527 -5.80 -31.82 7.49
C SER A 527 -6.31 -32.17 6.08
N ASN A 528 -5.59 -31.74 5.04
CA ASN A 528 -5.90 -32.02 3.64
C ASN A 528 -5.06 -33.16 3.04
N GLY A 529 -4.18 -33.79 3.82
CA GLY A 529 -3.22 -34.78 3.33
C GLY A 529 -2.29 -34.21 2.27
N ASP A 530 -1.68 -33.07 2.59
CA ASP A 530 -0.79 -32.33 1.71
C ASP A 530 0.57 -33.03 1.60
N GLN A 531 1.19 -32.93 0.42
CA GLN A 531 2.44 -33.60 0.10
C GLN A 531 3.65 -32.85 0.67
N PHE A 532 4.53 -33.56 1.39
CA PHE A 532 5.73 -33.03 2.03
C PHE A 532 6.97 -33.83 1.64
N PHE A 533 8.16 -33.21 1.68
CA PHE A 533 9.41 -33.91 1.38
C PHE A 533 9.82 -34.77 2.56
N PHE A 534 10.17 -36.03 2.28
CA PHE A 534 10.71 -36.93 3.29
C PHE A 534 11.94 -37.66 2.76
N ALA A 535 13.10 -37.35 3.34
CA ALA A 535 14.38 -37.92 2.92
C ALA A 535 14.67 -39.28 3.58
N SER A 536 13.80 -40.27 3.31
CA SER A 536 14.05 -41.66 3.70
C SER A 536 15.35 -42.20 3.10
N SER A 537 15.91 -43.26 3.69
CA SER A 537 17.10 -43.93 3.13
C SER A 537 16.90 -44.35 1.66
N GLU A 538 15.69 -44.79 1.30
CA GLU A 538 15.34 -45.13 -0.09
C GLU A 538 15.29 -43.89 -1.00
N CYS A 539 14.76 -42.77 -0.52
CA CYS A 539 14.78 -41.49 -1.25
C CYS A 539 16.21 -41.03 -1.51
N VAL A 540 17.08 -41.00 -0.50
CA VAL A 540 18.49 -40.58 -0.62
C VAL A 540 19.24 -41.45 -1.65
N GLN A 541 19.08 -42.77 -1.60
CA GLN A 541 19.69 -43.69 -2.58
C GLN A 541 19.14 -43.47 -4.00
N SER A 542 17.84 -43.19 -4.12
CA SER A 542 17.20 -42.91 -5.41
C SER A 542 17.70 -41.60 -6.02
N ILE A 543 17.88 -40.54 -5.22
CA ILE A 543 18.45 -39.26 -5.64
C ILE A 543 19.89 -39.45 -6.14
N ALA A 544 20.72 -40.18 -5.39
CA ALA A 544 22.10 -40.46 -5.79
C ALA A 544 22.18 -41.25 -7.11
N SER A 545 21.26 -42.20 -7.29
CA SER A 545 21.13 -42.97 -8.54
C SER A 545 20.73 -42.06 -9.71
N ASP A 546 19.81 -41.12 -9.50
CA ASP A 546 19.38 -40.16 -10.52
C ASP A 546 20.47 -39.18 -10.93
N ILE A 547 21.22 -38.63 -9.97
CA ILE A 547 22.37 -37.77 -10.26
C ILE A 547 23.37 -38.49 -11.19
N ARG A 548 23.63 -39.78 -10.93
CA ARG A 548 24.48 -40.61 -11.78
C ARG A 548 23.86 -40.80 -13.17
N ARG A 549 22.56 -41.14 -13.26
CA ARG A 549 21.84 -41.31 -14.54
C ARG A 549 21.81 -40.05 -15.39
N GLN A 550 21.66 -38.89 -14.76
CA GLN A 550 21.63 -37.57 -15.41
C GLN A 550 23.03 -37.07 -15.80
N GLY A 551 24.10 -37.80 -15.47
CA GLY A 551 25.48 -37.41 -15.76
C GLY A 551 25.93 -36.16 -15.00
N LEU A 552 25.38 -35.95 -13.80
CA LEU A 552 25.69 -34.81 -12.92
C LEU A 552 26.79 -35.12 -11.90
N LEU A 553 27.27 -36.37 -11.87
CA LEU A 553 28.37 -36.81 -11.01
C LEU A 553 29.72 -36.31 -11.55
N ASN A 554 30.45 -35.54 -10.74
CA ASN A 554 31.80 -35.07 -11.03
C ASN A 554 32.61 -34.86 -9.73
N ASP A 555 33.86 -34.39 -9.85
CA ASP A 555 34.73 -34.15 -8.69
C ASP A 555 34.23 -32.99 -7.81
N ASP A 556 33.58 -31.98 -8.38
CA ASP A 556 32.97 -30.89 -7.63
C ASP A 556 31.88 -31.41 -6.69
N LEU A 557 31.00 -32.31 -7.16
CA LEU A 557 29.99 -32.94 -6.31
C LEU A 557 30.63 -33.74 -5.17
N ARG A 558 31.77 -34.40 -5.40
CA ARG A 558 32.49 -35.11 -4.32
C ARG A 558 32.92 -34.13 -3.22
N GLN A 559 33.38 -32.93 -3.59
CA GLN A 559 33.72 -31.89 -2.61
C GLN A 559 32.49 -31.39 -1.85
N VAL A 560 31.35 -31.21 -2.53
CA VAL A 560 30.08 -30.86 -1.87
C VAL A 560 29.70 -31.88 -0.81
N LEU A 561 29.77 -33.17 -1.15
CA LEU A 561 29.45 -34.26 -0.22
C LEU A 561 30.41 -34.29 0.99
N LEU A 562 31.71 -34.13 0.74
CA LEU A 562 32.72 -34.12 1.81
C LEU A 562 32.51 -32.95 2.79
N ASN A 563 32.25 -31.74 2.28
CA ASN A 563 32.00 -30.58 3.12
C ASN A 563 30.68 -30.68 3.89
N TRP A 564 29.62 -31.22 3.25
CA TRP A 564 28.36 -31.48 3.94
C TRP A 564 28.54 -32.48 5.07
N ASP A 565 29.22 -33.61 4.83
CA ASP A 565 29.42 -34.64 5.85
C ASP A 565 30.22 -34.10 7.05
N ALA A 566 31.18 -33.19 6.82
CA ALA A 566 31.91 -32.50 7.88
C ALA A 566 30.99 -31.60 8.72
N PHE A 567 30.15 -30.78 8.07
CA PHE A 567 29.15 -29.94 8.74
C PHE A 567 28.14 -30.78 9.52
N ALA A 568 27.50 -31.77 8.87
CA ALA A 568 26.47 -32.60 9.47
C ALA A 568 26.97 -33.39 10.68
N LYS A 569 28.23 -33.87 10.64
CA LYS A 569 28.86 -34.53 11.79
C LYS A 569 29.03 -33.56 12.96
N ALA A 570 29.50 -32.34 12.71
CA ALA A 570 29.66 -31.33 13.75
C ALA A 570 28.31 -30.86 14.31
N TRP A 571 27.31 -30.65 13.45
CA TRP A 571 25.95 -30.28 13.84
C TRP A 571 25.33 -31.30 14.79
N ARG A 572 25.38 -32.59 14.45
CA ARG A 572 24.88 -33.68 15.30
C ARG A 572 25.57 -33.77 16.66
N GLN A 573 26.82 -33.31 16.76
CA GLN A 573 27.61 -33.32 17.99
C GLN A 573 27.42 -32.05 18.82
N SER A 574 26.67 -31.08 18.33
CA SER A 574 26.49 -29.79 18.96
C SER A 574 25.26 -29.74 19.86
N ASP A 575 25.29 -28.83 20.83
CA ASP A 575 24.18 -28.56 21.75
C ASP A 575 22.95 -27.95 21.05
N PHE A 576 23.09 -27.54 19.78
CA PHE A 576 22.01 -27.00 18.95
C PHE A 576 21.16 -28.08 18.27
N PHE A 577 21.56 -29.34 18.32
CA PHE A 577 20.83 -30.44 17.69
C PHE A 577 19.89 -31.10 18.69
N SER A 578 18.58 -30.97 18.49
CA SER A 578 17.55 -31.71 19.23
C SER A 578 16.88 -32.75 18.34
N GLN A 579 16.80 -33.99 18.81
CA GLN A 579 15.87 -34.99 18.25
C GLN A 579 14.50 -34.74 18.86
N ASN A 580 13.73 -33.79 18.33
CA ASN A 580 12.31 -33.70 18.64
C ASN A 580 11.53 -34.51 17.60
N ASP A 581 10.60 -35.35 18.07
CA ASP A 581 9.72 -36.19 17.23
C ASP A 581 8.78 -35.39 16.29
N GLN A 582 8.82 -34.05 16.36
CA GLN A 582 8.07 -33.16 15.45
C GLN A 582 8.96 -32.49 14.37
N ASP A 583 10.28 -32.63 14.43
CA ASP A 583 11.22 -32.16 13.38
C ASP A 583 11.48 -33.23 12.29
N ASP A 584 10.64 -34.29 12.26
CA ASP A 584 10.80 -35.52 11.48
C ASP A 584 10.43 -35.39 9.99
N MET A 585 10.88 -34.32 9.34
CA MET A 585 10.94 -34.26 7.88
C MET A 585 12.22 -34.92 7.35
N GLY A 586 12.45 -36.17 7.81
CA GLY A 586 13.41 -37.14 7.30
C GLY A 586 14.26 -37.82 8.39
N GLU A 587 14.35 -39.16 8.33
CA GLU A 587 15.19 -40.01 9.21
C GLU A 587 16.70 -39.71 9.15
N HIS A 588 17.16 -38.81 8.26
CA HIS A 588 18.56 -38.72 7.85
C HIS A 588 19.10 -37.28 7.94
N LEU A 589 20.30 -37.11 8.53
CA LEU A 589 21.11 -35.86 8.51
C LEU A 589 21.44 -35.31 7.11
N ARG A 590 20.95 -35.95 6.05
CA ARG A 590 21.10 -35.55 4.65
C ARG A 590 19.80 -35.01 4.07
N SER A 591 18.74 -34.78 4.85
CA SER A 591 17.49 -34.21 4.33
C SER A 591 17.73 -32.90 3.57
N GLY A 592 18.39 -31.91 4.20
CA GLY A 592 18.71 -30.63 3.56
C GLY A 592 19.58 -30.76 2.31
N LEU A 593 20.61 -31.62 2.34
CA LEU A 593 21.44 -31.92 1.17
C LEU A 593 20.64 -32.62 0.06
N SER A 594 19.80 -33.58 0.40
CA SER A 594 19.04 -34.39 -0.55
C SER A 594 18.01 -33.53 -1.29
N LEU A 595 17.33 -32.66 -0.57
CA LEU A 595 16.42 -31.66 -1.14
C LEU A 595 17.16 -30.70 -2.09
N THR A 596 18.33 -30.22 -1.66
CA THR A 596 19.19 -29.35 -2.46
C THR A 596 19.64 -30.05 -3.75
N LEU A 597 20.12 -31.28 -3.66
CA LEU A 597 20.58 -32.06 -4.82
C LEU A 597 19.44 -32.48 -5.75
N LEU A 598 18.26 -32.78 -5.21
CA LEU A 598 17.07 -33.09 -6.01
C LEU A 598 16.67 -31.89 -6.90
N SER A 599 16.85 -30.67 -6.37
CA SER A 599 16.56 -29.41 -7.06
C SER A 599 17.44 -29.15 -8.29
N LEU A 600 18.53 -29.93 -8.49
CA LEU A 600 19.40 -29.85 -9.69
C LEU A 600 18.71 -30.31 -10.97
N TYR A 601 17.69 -31.17 -10.86
CA TYR A 601 17.02 -31.74 -12.04
C TYR A 601 15.50 -31.81 -11.91
N LYS A 602 14.95 -31.63 -10.71
CA LYS A 602 13.50 -31.62 -10.46
C LYS A 602 13.05 -30.33 -9.78
N THR A 603 11.78 -29.99 -9.99
CA THR A 603 11.07 -28.91 -9.30
C THR A 603 9.85 -29.56 -8.66
N TYR A 604 10.04 -30.19 -7.51
CA TYR A 604 8.94 -30.79 -6.76
C TYR A 604 8.28 -29.79 -5.83
N GLY A 605 7.02 -30.07 -5.50
CA GLY A 605 6.22 -29.22 -4.66
C GLY A 605 6.17 -29.70 -3.22
N PHE A 606 7.25 -29.50 -2.46
CA PHE A 606 7.27 -29.83 -1.04
C PHE A 606 7.09 -28.58 -0.16
N GLY A 607 6.83 -28.75 1.13
CA GLY A 607 6.78 -27.64 2.09
C GLY A 607 8.00 -26.71 1.98
N ASP A 608 7.80 -25.43 2.27
CA ASP A 608 8.77 -24.32 2.27
C ASP A 608 9.29 -23.79 0.92
N TYR A 609 9.08 -24.50 -0.18
CA TYR A 609 9.32 -23.97 -1.54
C TYR A 609 8.45 -22.76 -1.92
N PHE A 610 7.45 -22.43 -1.10
CA PHE A 610 6.67 -21.20 -1.22
C PHE A 610 7.57 -19.95 -1.23
N LEU A 611 8.74 -19.99 -0.56
CA LEU A 611 9.68 -18.87 -0.48
C LEU A 611 10.44 -18.58 -1.79
N LEU A 612 10.49 -19.55 -2.73
CA LEU A 612 11.17 -19.42 -4.03
C LEU A 612 10.19 -19.43 -5.23
N ARG A 613 8.92 -19.13 -4.98
CA ARG A 613 7.85 -19.12 -5.99
C ARG A 613 8.12 -18.18 -7.17
N LYS A 614 8.80 -17.05 -6.93
CA LYS A 614 9.15 -16.08 -7.99
C LYS A 614 10.13 -16.69 -8.98
N CYS A 615 11.21 -17.29 -8.50
CA CYS A 615 12.13 -18.07 -9.34
C CYS A 615 11.43 -19.22 -10.09
N LEU A 616 10.59 -20.02 -9.42
CA LEU A 616 9.94 -21.18 -10.06
C LEU A 616 8.93 -20.81 -11.14
N SER A 617 8.07 -19.81 -10.89
CA SER A 617 7.01 -19.39 -11.82
C SER A 617 7.56 -18.70 -13.06
N THR A 618 8.75 -18.09 -12.96
CA THR A 618 9.39 -17.37 -14.05
C THR A 618 10.47 -18.18 -14.77
N ARG A 619 11.22 -19.01 -14.02
CA ARG A 619 12.45 -19.68 -14.44
C ARG A 619 13.46 -18.72 -15.09
N ASP A 620 13.41 -17.47 -14.66
CA ASP A 620 14.28 -16.41 -15.14
C ASP A 620 15.55 -16.38 -14.29
N SER A 621 16.71 -16.46 -14.93
CA SER A 621 17.98 -16.54 -14.20
C SER A 621 18.27 -15.30 -13.36
N ASP A 622 17.75 -14.14 -13.76
CA ASP A 622 17.98 -12.88 -13.07
C ASP A 622 17.17 -12.84 -11.77
N ILE A 623 15.90 -13.24 -11.84
CA ILE A 623 15.01 -13.36 -10.67
C ILE A 623 15.54 -14.45 -9.72
N CYS A 624 15.90 -15.62 -10.24
CA CYS A 624 16.43 -16.71 -9.42
C CYS A 624 17.76 -16.35 -8.73
N ALA A 625 18.67 -15.66 -9.42
CA ALA A 625 19.92 -15.19 -8.83
C ALA A 625 19.67 -14.13 -7.76
N TYR A 626 18.71 -13.23 -7.98
CA TYR A 626 18.29 -12.25 -6.99
C TYR A 626 17.72 -12.90 -5.74
N ASP A 627 16.80 -13.85 -5.89
CA ASP A 627 16.20 -14.58 -4.78
C ASP A 627 17.28 -15.34 -3.99
N ALA A 628 18.21 -16.01 -4.68
CA ALA A 628 19.34 -16.70 -4.03
C ALA A 628 20.21 -15.73 -3.21
N TYR A 629 20.61 -14.61 -3.81
CA TYR A 629 21.41 -13.58 -3.14
C TYR A 629 20.67 -12.95 -1.95
N LYS A 630 19.38 -12.65 -2.11
CA LYS A 630 18.55 -12.08 -1.05
C LYS A 630 18.44 -13.03 0.13
N ASN A 631 18.14 -14.32 -0.11
CA ASN A 631 18.05 -15.32 0.94
C ASN A 631 19.40 -15.53 1.64
N GLN A 632 20.50 -15.57 0.89
CA GLN A 632 21.85 -15.68 1.47
C GLN A 632 22.17 -14.50 2.40
N ASN A 633 21.85 -13.28 1.98
CA ASN A 633 22.08 -12.08 2.79
C ASN A 633 21.21 -12.05 4.03
N LEU A 634 19.94 -12.43 3.91
CA LEU A 634 19.03 -12.55 5.05
C LEU A 634 19.59 -13.54 6.06
N TYR A 635 19.88 -14.78 5.63
CA TYR A 635 20.50 -15.80 6.46
C TYR A 635 21.77 -15.30 7.15
N SER A 636 22.71 -14.71 6.39
CA SER A 636 23.98 -14.24 6.93
C SER A 636 23.80 -13.13 7.96
N ARG A 637 22.81 -12.24 7.77
CA ARG A 637 22.50 -11.17 8.71
C ARG A 637 21.88 -11.70 9.98
N GLU A 638 20.85 -12.54 9.88
CA GLU A 638 20.18 -13.14 11.03
C GLU A 638 21.16 -13.99 11.85
N LEU A 639 21.97 -14.82 11.18
CA LEU A 639 23.00 -15.62 11.85
C LEU A 639 24.01 -14.75 12.61
N ARG A 640 24.50 -13.66 12.03
CA ARG A 640 25.43 -12.74 12.70
C ARG A 640 24.80 -12.06 13.90
N LYS A 641 23.53 -11.64 13.78
CA LYS A 641 22.76 -11.09 14.89
C LYS A 641 22.66 -12.11 16.02
N ASN A 642 22.23 -13.33 15.71
CA ASN A 642 22.06 -14.38 16.70
C ASN A 642 23.37 -14.79 17.40
N ILE A 643 24.49 -14.84 16.66
CA ILE A 643 25.82 -15.07 17.27
C ILE A 643 26.19 -13.93 18.22
N ALA A 644 25.92 -12.68 17.82
CA ALA A 644 26.19 -11.51 18.67
C ALA A 644 25.34 -11.54 19.94
N ASP A 645 24.04 -11.81 19.82
CA ASP A 645 23.11 -11.89 20.94
C ASP A 645 23.49 -13.03 21.89
N LEU A 646 23.79 -14.22 21.36
CA LEU A 646 24.29 -15.33 22.18
C LEU A 646 25.62 -15.02 22.84
N SER A 647 26.51 -14.24 22.21
CA SER A 647 27.81 -13.92 22.81
C SER A 647 27.71 -13.10 24.09
N LEU A 648 26.58 -12.42 24.32
CA LEU A 648 26.30 -11.64 25.52
C LEU A 648 25.90 -12.53 26.71
N VAL A 649 25.29 -13.69 26.46
CA VAL A 649 24.69 -14.55 27.50
C VAL A 649 25.44 -15.89 27.63
N ALA A 650 25.99 -16.40 26.54
CA ALA A 650 26.48 -17.77 26.39
C ALA A 650 27.68 -17.81 25.42
N GLY A 651 28.84 -17.34 25.89
CA GLY A 651 30.02 -17.14 25.05
C GLY A 651 30.65 -18.41 24.47
N LYS A 652 30.43 -19.59 25.08
CA LYS A 652 30.92 -20.88 24.57
C LYS A 652 30.04 -21.36 23.41
N GLU A 653 28.73 -21.22 23.57
CA GLU A 653 27.69 -21.57 22.62
C GLU A 653 27.80 -20.67 21.38
N ALA A 654 28.02 -19.36 21.57
CA ALA A 654 28.27 -18.42 20.47
C ALA A 654 29.48 -18.83 19.61
N ARG A 655 30.57 -19.30 20.23
CA ARG A 655 31.75 -19.82 19.49
C ARG A 655 31.43 -21.12 18.77
N ALA A 656 30.71 -22.05 19.40
CA ALA A 656 30.30 -23.30 18.78
C ALA A 656 29.41 -23.04 17.55
N LEU A 657 28.46 -22.11 17.63
CA LEU A 657 27.63 -21.70 16.50
C LEU A 657 28.45 -21.05 15.38
N SER A 658 29.43 -20.21 15.75
CA SER A 658 30.35 -19.60 14.78
C SER A 658 31.26 -20.62 14.07
N ASP A 659 31.67 -21.71 14.75
CA ASP A 659 32.47 -22.75 14.12
C ASP A 659 31.62 -23.67 13.22
N LEU A 660 30.38 -23.96 13.63
CA LEU A 660 29.40 -24.64 12.78
C LEU A 660 29.09 -23.85 11.51
N SER A 661 28.93 -22.53 11.62
CA SER A 661 28.64 -21.70 10.45
C SER A 661 29.76 -21.70 9.43
N LYS A 662 31.04 -21.70 9.85
CA LYS A 662 32.19 -21.83 8.95
C LYS A 662 32.18 -23.14 8.17
N LEU A 663 31.74 -24.24 8.80
CA LEU A 663 31.61 -25.54 8.12
C LEU A 663 30.48 -25.51 7.08
N TRP A 664 29.35 -24.90 7.43
CA TRP A 664 28.23 -24.71 6.50
C TRP A 664 28.62 -23.81 5.32
N GLU A 665 29.35 -22.71 5.57
CA GLU A 665 29.84 -21.79 4.53
C GLU A 665 30.72 -22.53 3.52
N ARG A 666 31.63 -23.41 3.96
CA ARG A 666 32.45 -24.25 3.05
C ARG A 666 31.61 -25.17 2.19
N TYR A 667 30.57 -25.80 2.77
CA TYR A 667 29.60 -26.58 2.00
C TYR A 667 28.93 -25.70 0.94
N TYR A 668 28.40 -24.54 1.33
CA TYR A 668 27.69 -23.62 0.44
C TYR A 668 28.59 -23.11 -0.70
N GLU A 669 29.85 -22.76 -0.43
CA GLU A 669 30.83 -22.36 -1.43
C GLU A 669 31.14 -23.47 -2.44
N SER A 670 31.30 -24.72 -1.95
CA SER A 670 31.50 -25.87 -2.83
C SER A 670 30.26 -26.16 -3.68
N LEU A 671 29.05 -25.98 -3.14
CA LEU A 671 27.79 -26.11 -3.87
C LEU A 671 27.67 -25.04 -4.95
N CYS A 672 28.04 -23.78 -4.63
CA CYS A 672 28.06 -22.69 -5.60
C CYS A 672 29.02 -23.00 -6.75
N THR A 673 30.23 -23.47 -6.44
CA THR A 673 31.22 -23.88 -7.45
C THR A 673 30.67 -24.98 -8.36
N TYR A 674 30.15 -26.05 -7.76
CA TYR A 674 29.57 -27.18 -8.49
C TYR A 674 28.42 -26.76 -9.42
N THR A 675 27.43 -26.03 -8.88
CA THR A 675 26.25 -25.60 -9.64
C THR A 675 26.60 -24.60 -10.75
N ASN A 676 27.53 -23.69 -10.50
CA ASN A 676 28.02 -22.74 -11.50
C ASN A 676 28.77 -23.46 -12.64
N ASN A 677 29.62 -24.44 -12.32
CA ASN A 677 30.34 -25.24 -13.32
C ASN A 677 29.38 -26.09 -14.17
N LEU A 678 28.34 -26.67 -13.56
CA LEU A 678 27.27 -27.36 -14.30
C LEU A 678 26.50 -26.42 -15.23
N ALA A 679 26.22 -25.19 -14.79
CA ALA A 679 25.53 -24.21 -15.62
C ALA A 679 26.41 -23.70 -16.77
N GLN A 680 27.70 -23.47 -16.52
CA GLN A 680 28.67 -23.05 -17.55
C GLN A 680 28.89 -24.13 -18.61
N SER A 681 28.94 -25.40 -18.21
CA SER A 681 29.04 -26.55 -19.11
C SER A 681 27.73 -26.92 -19.81
N GLY A 682 26.62 -26.21 -19.54
CA GLY A 682 25.32 -26.45 -20.14
C GLY A 682 24.59 -27.71 -19.65
N LYS A 683 25.07 -28.34 -18.57
CA LYS A 683 24.44 -29.52 -17.97
C LYS A 683 23.14 -29.20 -17.26
N ILE A 684 23.03 -28.00 -16.69
CA ILE A 684 21.79 -27.45 -16.12
C ILE A 684 21.61 -26.01 -16.60
N PRO A 685 20.37 -25.48 -16.64
CA PRO A 685 20.15 -24.07 -16.95
C PRO A 685 20.59 -23.16 -15.80
N ARG A 686 21.02 -21.93 -16.10
CA ARG A 686 21.51 -20.96 -15.10
C ARG A 686 20.53 -20.69 -13.95
N TRP A 687 19.23 -20.55 -14.26
CA TRP A 687 18.20 -20.34 -13.24
C TRP A 687 18.17 -21.46 -12.20
N ARG A 688 18.50 -22.70 -12.62
CA ARG A 688 18.48 -23.86 -11.74
C ARG A 688 19.69 -23.92 -10.83
N ALA A 689 20.85 -23.45 -11.29
CA ALA A 689 22.01 -23.28 -10.41
C ALA A 689 21.68 -22.31 -9.27
N SER A 690 21.12 -21.14 -9.58
CA SER A 690 20.69 -20.18 -8.56
C SER A 690 19.56 -20.71 -7.67
N PHE A 691 18.61 -21.46 -8.24
CA PHE A 691 17.54 -22.10 -7.47
C PHE A 691 18.10 -23.08 -6.42
N VAL A 692 19.05 -23.95 -6.81
CA VAL A 692 19.70 -24.90 -5.90
C VAL A 692 20.45 -24.19 -4.77
N GLN A 693 21.15 -23.10 -5.08
CA GLN A 693 21.83 -22.26 -4.08
C GLN A 693 20.81 -21.69 -3.08
N ALA A 694 19.70 -21.14 -3.58
CA ALA A 694 18.64 -20.59 -2.74
C ALA A 694 18.01 -21.65 -1.82
N VAL A 695 17.71 -22.85 -2.34
CA VAL A 695 17.14 -23.97 -1.56
C VAL A 695 18.05 -24.36 -0.40
N ALA A 696 19.36 -24.43 -0.62
CA ALA A 696 20.33 -24.74 0.43
C ALA A 696 20.31 -23.71 1.56
N THR A 697 20.17 -22.42 1.23
CA THR A 697 20.08 -21.35 2.23
C THR A 697 18.76 -21.38 2.97
N THR A 698 17.62 -21.55 2.28
CA THR A 698 16.30 -21.60 2.91
C THR A 698 16.22 -22.74 3.92
N SER A 699 16.62 -23.95 3.52
CA SER A 699 16.65 -25.12 4.40
C SER A 699 17.53 -24.92 5.65
N GLN A 700 18.66 -24.21 5.51
CA GLN A 700 19.51 -23.92 6.66
C GLN A 700 18.91 -22.85 7.58
N SER A 701 18.24 -21.84 7.01
CA SER A 701 17.67 -20.73 7.78
C SER A 701 16.63 -21.23 8.79
N GLU A 702 15.77 -22.14 8.37
CA GLU A 702 14.79 -22.80 9.24
C GLU A 702 15.47 -23.59 10.35
N SER A 703 16.47 -24.40 9.99
CA SER A 703 17.21 -25.23 10.96
C SER A 703 17.91 -24.39 12.04
N VAL A 704 18.49 -23.25 11.67
CA VAL A 704 19.17 -22.34 12.60
C VAL A 704 18.17 -21.60 13.50
N LEU A 705 17.07 -21.10 12.94
CA LEU A 705 16.04 -20.39 13.71
C LEU A 705 15.39 -21.31 14.76
N GLN A 706 15.03 -22.54 14.37
CA GLN A 706 14.44 -23.53 15.26
C GLN A 706 15.38 -23.94 16.41
N ALA A 707 16.65 -24.16 16.09
CA ALA A 707 17.67 -24.52 17.09
C ALA A 707 17.90 -23.39 18.11
N LEU A 708 17.92 -22.13 17.65
CA LEU A 708 18.12 -20.97 18.52
C LEU A 708 16.92 -20.69 19.43
N PHE A 709 15.70 -20.85 18.92
CA PHE A 709 14.48 -20.76 19.71
C PHE A 709 14.49 -21.79 20.85
N THR A 710 14.86 -23.03 20.53
CA THR A 710 14.94 -24.13 21.51
C THR A 710 16.01 -23.85 22.57
N LEU A 711 17.19 -23.38 22.17
CA LEU A 711 18.28 -23.04 23.09
C LEU A 711 17.92 -21.85 23.99
N GLN A 712 17.30 -20.79 23.45
CA GLN A 712 16.85 -19.66 24.26
C GLN A 712 15.83 -20.10 25.32
N HIS A 713 14.87 -20.94 24.95
CA HIS A 713 13.93 -21.52 25.92
C HIS A 713 14.62 -22.39 26.97
N GLN A 714 15.66 -23.14 26.59
CA GLN A 714 16.42 -23.95 27.53
C GLN A 714 17.25 -23.07 28.49
N LEU A 715 17.95 -22.06 27.99
CA LEU A 715 18.72 -21.12 28.81
C LEU A 715 17.83 -20.33 29.79
N VAL A 716 16.63 -19.93 29.35
CA VAL A 716 15.63 -19.30 30.24
C VAL A 716 15.11 -20.29 31.28
N ARG A 717 14.81 -21.54 30.90
CA ARG A 717 14.42 -22.57 31.88
C ARG A 717 15.52 -22.83 32.89
N ASP A 718 16.76 -22.96 32.45
CA ASP A 718 17.91 -23.25 33.30
C ASP A 718 18.20 -22.09 34.27
N ALA A 719 18.00 -20.84 33.83
CA ALA A 719 18.07 -19.66 34.69
C ALA A 719 16.93 -19.62 35.73
N VAL A 720 15.72 -20.03 35.35
CA VAL A 720 14.55 -20.07 36.25
C VAL A 720 14.63 -21.25 37.23
N SER A 721 15.10 -22.42 36.81
CA SER A 721 15.30 -23.58 37.68
C SER A 721 16.52 -23.45 38.59
N GLY A 722 17.58 -22.78 38.11
CA GLY A 722 18.74 -22.43 38.93
C GLY A 722 18.42 -21.45 40.06
N GLY A 723 17.33 -20.68 39.93
CA GLY A 723 16.84 -19.77 40.97
C GLY A 723 16.02 -20.44 42.09
N GLN A 724 15.63 -21.71 41.95
CA GLN A 724 14.93 -22.45 43.02
C GLN A 724 15.85 -23.26 43.93
N ASP A 725 17.08 -23.53 43.50
CA ASP A 725 18.10 -24.23 44.31
C ASP A 725 19.13 -23.28 44.93
N SER A 726 19.03 -21.96 44.70
CA SER A 726 19.97 -20.93 45.18
C SER A 726 19.42 -20.03 46.29
N GLU A 727 18.50 -20.51 47.13
CA GLU A 727 18.14 -19.82 48.39
C GLU A 727 19.16 -20.06 49.52
N GLN A 728 20.32 -20.66 49.23
CA GLN A 728 21.33 -20.99 50.24
C GLN A 728 22.77 -20.55 49.96
N GLU A 729 23.02 -19.81 48.88
CA GLU A 729 24.30 -19.10 48.67
C GLU A 729 24.03 -17.70 48.10
N SER A 730 23.60 -16.76 48.96
CA SER A 730 23.55 -15.33 48.63
C SER A 730 24.22 -14.48 49.71
N GLU A 731 25.55 -14.49 49.73
CA GLU A 731 26.37 -13.44 50.34
C GLU A 731 27.61 -13.24 49.47
N ASP A 732 27.46 -12.69 48.26
CA ASP A 732 28.52 -11.95 47.52
C ASP A 732 28.07 -11.57 46.08
N MET A 733 26.86 -11.01 45.92
CA MET A 733 26.42 -10.48 44.63
C MET A 733 26.11 -8.99 44.76
N SER A 734 26.76 -8.16 43.94
CA SER A 734 26.64 -6.71 44.00
C SER A 734 25.25 -6.25 43.56
N SER A 735 24.76 -5.13 44.10
CA SER A 735 23.41 -4.63 43.80
C SER A 735 23.20 -4.33 42.30
N GLU A 736 24.26 -4.01 41.57
CA GLU A 736 24.21 -3.78 40.11
C GLU A 736 23.94 -5.07 39.30
N GLU A 737 24.38 -6.24 39.79
CA GLU A 737 24.13 -7.53 39.12
C GLU A 737 22.71 -8.04 39.39
N ARG A 738 22.13 -7.70 40.56
CA ARG A 738 20.72 -7.98 40.87
C ARG A 738 19.76 -7.15 40.02
N ASP A 739 20.05 -5.86 39.86
CA ASP A 739 19.20 -4.95 39.07
C ASP A 739 19.25 -5.29 37.56
N ALA A 740 20.38 -5.78 37.05
CA ALA A 740 20.51 -6.26 35.68
C ALA A 740 19.72 -7.55 35.42
N ALA A 741 19.70 -8.48 36.38
CA ALA A 741 18.94 -9.73 36.29
C ALA A 741 17.42 -9.51 36.35
N GLU A 742 16.95 -8.61 37.21
CA GLU A 742 15.52 -8.26 37.29
C GLU A 742 15.03 -7.50 36.03
N SER A 743 15.86 -6.62 35.46
CA SER A 743 15.56 -5.95 34.18
C SER A 743 15.47 -6.91 32.99
N LEU A 744 16.25 -8.00 32.99
CA LEU A 744 16.25 -9.02 31.92
C LEU A 744 15.07 -9.98 32.03
N SER A 745 14.66 -10.32 33.25
CA SER A 745 13.43 -11.07 33.54
C SER A 745 12.18 -10.34 33.03
N ALA A 746 12.13 -9.01 33.22
CA ALA A 746 11.01 -8.20 32.73
C ALA A 746 10.94 -8.14 31.19
N ALA A 747 12.08 -8.06 30.50
CA ALA A 747 12.14 -8.00 29.04
C ALA A 747 11.81 -9.34 28.34
N ALA A 748 12.13 -10.47 28.98
CA ALA A 748 11.83 -11.80 28.44
C ALA A 748 10.34 -12.18 28.50
N ILE A 749 9.55 -11.51 29.34
CA ILE A 749 8.12 -11.79 29.55
C ILE A 749 7.23 -10.91 28.64
N THR A 750 7.70 -9.74 28.19
CA THR A 750 6.85 -8.78 27.47
C THR A 750 6.88 -8.88 25.94
N GLY A 751 7.86 -9.56 25.33
CA GLY A 751 7.87 -9.80 23.88
C GLY A 751 7.65 -8.53 23.04
N GLU A 752 8.28 -7.41 23.41
CA GLU A 752 8.32 -6.19 22.59
C GLU A 752 9.67 -6.11 21.83
N ASP A 753 9.57 -5.72 20.55
CA ASP A 753 10.58 -5.75 19.47
C ASP A 753 11.97 -5.15 19.74
#